data_AF-Q7RL40-F1
#
_entry.id   AF-Q7RL40-F1
#
_cell.length_a   1.000
_cell.length_b   1.000
_cell.length_c   1.000
_cell.angle_alpha   90.00
_cell.angle_beta   90.00
_cell.angle_gamma   90.00
#
_symmetry.space_group_name_H-M   'P 1'
#
loop_
_entity.id
_entity.type
_entity.pdbx_description
1 polymer ?
#
loop_
_entity_poly.entity_id
_entity_poly.type
_entity_poly.pdbx_seq_one_letter_code
_entity_poly.pdbx_strand_id
1 'polypeptide(L)'
;MNNAEHNGVASKMDSSKIDNIDIDENIFLNSKSFPVNEAYEVDQNKFGGNNQIKDIKEYKKMYEESIKNPELFWGDMAKNNLRWSKLFTKTYIGNFNKGNVSWFVNGKINACDNCVDRWVEKHPNKTAIIWEKDTPNDYKKISYQKLLEKVCKIANLLKMYGVKKQDCVTIYLPMIPELIYSMLACARIGAIHNVVFAGYSTRSLSERIVSSGSTILITSDFGLRGGKLTKLKNIADGAMEMSGMIKTCIVFKNKTKRNDNNNNSILNSKSNNMYNTSNICSQGSSHFLQYYAVGNATHKNNNDPSPNVYDSILHNDISNHIKEDTFDKKTENLNNCVTNNITGICSNSNHNDINLSSNNDTNDVNLSKNNKIDKKGTKEKDIQTLNKLISKNTNINKKNQNKENGTYKELYNNNDQYIIDGKENKLTENGTQMNGHISYDNNMINCNQVNAFEHINDYNIHNGHANYEQNCKSKYDFDENICTLKEGRDINGSMLMKNMRPYCPIEYVDSEDFLSILYTSGSTGKPKGVTHTTAGYLLYAFATSKYIFDIKDDDIFGCVADIGWVTGHTYVVYGPLLNGITTTLFSSIPTYPDCSRYWNLIQTHKITQFYTAPTALRTLMKHGDYYIKNYDLSSCRILGSVGEPINPETWRWYYNVVGKKKCVIVDTYWQTETGGIVIAPIPHLFKMKPGSASLPFFGIQLEILNSKTLEPLKGPNVCGILCIKSSWPGMLRTVYGNHNRLIKTYFEACPSYYFTGDGAYRDEDGYYWISGRIDDTLNVSGHRLGAAEIEHALVQHSCISESAVVSFSHKVKGEGILCFVVKKLTSFQKYPECNGDNNNNDELNNRSLLSSNDNIVQNHTHENYTDEKLIEELKLYVRKVIGPIATPDIICIVPDLPKTRSGKIIRRILRAIAIGLNDYGDISTVSNYDVIEIIKNKFMESKEKRYGVAS
;
A
#
# COMPACT_ATOMS: atom_id res chain seq x y z
N MET A 1 35.71 -8.05 13.11
CA MET A 1 36.81 -7.07 13.28
C MET A 1 36.28 -5.71 12.86
N ASN A 2 36.79 -4.64 13.47
CA ASN A 2 36.22 -3.31 13.33
C ASN A 2 36.93 -2.55 12.20
N ASN A 3 36.15 -1.86 11.37
CA ASN A 3 36.28 -0.42 11.10
C ASN A 3 35.07 -0.02 10.24
N ALA A 4 34.33 1.00 10.68
CA ALA A 4 33.17 1.52 9.97
C ALA A 4 33.42 2.99 9.66
N GLU A 5 33.58 3.31 8.37
CA GLU A 5 33.79 4.68 7.93
C GLU A 5 32.47 5.46 7.97
N HIS A 6 32.47 6.62 8.62
CA HIS A 6 31.32 7.49 8.75
C HIS A 6 31.06 8.27 7.45
N ASN A 7 30.43 7.62 6.47
CA ASN A 7 29.84 8.33 5.33
C ASN A 7 28.47 8.90 5.71
N GLY A 8 28.39 10.24 5.72
CA GLY A 8 27.27 11.01 6.26
C GLY A 8 26.01 11.03 5.39
N VAL A 9 25.27 9.92 5.34
CA VAL A 9 23.86 9.95 4.89
C VAL A 9 23.01 10.47 6.05
N ALA A 10 22.30 11.58 5.84
CA ALA A 10 21.38 12.16 6.82
C ALA A 10 20.14 11.26 7.01
N SER A 11 20.24 10.27 7.90
CA SER A 11 19.11 9.43 8.29
C SER A 11 18.05 10.25 9.02
N LYS A 12 16.79 10.16 8.54
CA LYS A 12 15.63 10.60 9.35
C LYS A 12 15.61 9.80 10.65
N MET A 13 15.06 10.42 11.71
CA MET A 13 15.00 9.89 13.08
C MET A 13 14.74 8.38 13.13
N ASP A 14 15.61 7.68 13.86
CA ASP A 14 15.33 6.34 14.36
C ASP A 14 14.06 6.37 15.25
N SER A 15 13.29 5.29 15.30
CA SER A 15 12.00 5.26 16.02
C SER A 15 12.12 5.37 17.55
N SER A 16 13.35 5.45 18.05
CA SER A 16 13.75 5.67 19.44
C SER A 16 13.64 7.12 19.95
N LYS A 17 13.19 8.10 19.13
CA LYS A 17 13.09 9.52 19.52
C LYS A 17 11.65 10.04 19.55
N ILE A 18 10.88 9.59 20.54
CA ILE A 18 9.49 10.03 20.75
C ILE A 18 9.39 11.25 21.68
N ASP A 19 10.36 11.43 22.58
CA ASP A 19 10.47 12.50 23.59
C ASP A 19 10.45 13.95 23.05
N ASN A 20 10.35 14.13 21.73
CA ASN A 20 10.32 15.42 21.03
C ASN A 20 9.05 15.60 20.18
N ILE A 21 8.07 14.68 20.24
CA ILE A 21 6.81 14.79 19.50
C ILE A 21 5.83 15.63 20.33
N ASP A 22 5.46 16.79 19.80
CA ASP A 22 4.59 17.77 20.45
C ASP A 22 3.50 18.20 19.47
N ILE A 23 2.38 17.48 19.42
CA ILE A 23 1.26 17.82 18.53
C ILE A 23 0.53 19.01 19.15
N ASP A 24 0.44 20.15 18.44
CA ASP A 24 -0.21 21.35 18.98
C ASP A 24 -1.74 21.15 19.08
N GLU A 25 -2.20 20.76 20.27
CA GLU A 25 -3.60 20.38 20.54
C GLU A 25 -4.59 21.53 20.25
N ASN A 26 -4.15 22.79 20.38
CA ASN A 26 -4.97 23.99 20.12
C ASN A 26 -5.47 24.06 18.66
N ILE A 27 -4.69 23.51 17.73
CA ILE A 27 -4.98 23.53 16.29
C ILE A 27 -6.17 22.62 15.98
N PHE A 28 -6.27 21.48 16.66
CA PHE A 28 -7.39 20.54 16.52
C PHE A 28 -8.65 21.01 17.25
N LEU A 29 -8.49 21.90 18.25
CA LEU A 29 -9.59 22.56 18.95
C LEU A 29 -10.14 23.79 18.20
N ASN A 30 -9.47 24.26 17.13
CA ASN A 30 -10.03 25.28 16.24
C ASN A 30 -11.13 24.65 15.37
N SER A 31 -12.38 25.02 15.65
CA SER A 31 -13.62 24.53 15.02
C SER A 31 -13.75 24.75 13.49
N LYS A 32 -12.70 25.25 12.84
CA LYS A 32 -12.61 25.48 11.39
C LYS A 32 -11.68 24.51 10.66
N SER A 33 -10.78 23.82 11.36
CA SER A 33 -9.79 22.92 10.74
C SER A 33 -10.39 21.59 10.27
N PHE A 34 -11.52 21.17 10.86
CA PHE A 34 -12.37 20.07 10.38
C PHE A 34 -13.85 20.48 10.44
N PRO A 35 -14.70 20.04 9.49
CA PRO A 35 -16.13 20.35 9.49
C PRO A 35 -16.91 19.46 10.47
N VAL A 36 -16.55 19.50 11.76
CA VAL A 36 -17.12 18.63 12.82
C VAL A 36 -18.63 18.79 13.01
N ASN A 37 -19.16 19.95 12.64
CA ASN A 37 -20.57 20.33 12.69
C ASN A 37 -21.35 19.96 11.41
N GLU A 38 -20.68 19.48 10.36
CA GLU A 38 -21.30 19.08 9.09
C GLU A 38 -21.59 17.58 9.12
N ALA A 39 -22.88 17.22 9.22
CA ALA A 39 -23.33 15.83 9.29
C ALA A 39 -24.43 15.54 8.27
N TYR A 40 -24.25 14.46 7.51
CA TYR A 40 -25.20 14.00 6.50
C TYR A 40 -25.98 12.78 7.00
N GLU A 41 -27.31 12.86 6.95
CA GLU A 41 -28.19 11.70 7.14
C GLU A 41 -28.04 10.68 6.00
N VAL A 42 -28.47 9.45 6.26
CA VAL A 42 -28.45 8.36 5.26
C VAL A 42 -29.84 8.19 4.62
N ASP A 43 -29.90 8.12 3.28
CA ASP A 43 -31.11 7.76 2.54
C ASP A 43 -31.48 6.28 2.80
N GLN A 44 -32.29 6.05 3.83
CA GLN A 44 -32.77 4.72 4.23
C GLN A 44 -33.52 4.00 3.10
N ASN A 45 -34.12 4.73 2.14
CA ASN A 45 -34.87 4.12 1.03
C ASN A 45 -33.97 3.35 0.07
N LYS A 46 -32.66 3.63 0.04
CA LYS A 46 -31.68 2.92 -0.81
C LYS A 46 -31.25 1.57 -0.22
N PHE A 47 -31.65 1.26 1.01
CA PHE A 47 -31.20 0.09 1.76
C PHE A 47 -32.39 -0.62 2.37
N GLY A 48 -32.88 -1.65 1.67
CA GLY A 48 -34.00 -2.46 2.13
C GLY A 48 -33.73 -3.09 3.51
N GLY A 49 -34.79 -3.38 4.27
CA GLY A 49 -34.75 -3.73 5.70
C GLY A 49 -34.05 -5.04 6.11
N ASN A 50 -33.14 -5.57 5.30
CA ASN A 50 -32.30 -6.74 5.57
C ASN A 50 -30.81 -6.34 5.53
N ASN A 51 -30.44 -5.34 6.35
CA ASN A 51 -29.06 -4.86 6.51
C ASN A 51 -28.23 -5.83 7.36
N GLN A 52 -26.92 -5.91 7.12
CA GLN A 52 -26.04 -6.86 7.84
C GLN A 52 -25.91 -6.56 9.34
N ILE A 53 -26.21 -5.33 9.74
CA ILE A 53 -26.47 -4.90 11.13
C ILE A 53 -27.72 -4.03 11.07
N LYS A 54 -28.70 -4.28 11.94
CA LYS A 54 -30.05 -3.69 11.84
C LYS A 54 -30.14 -2.30 12.43
N ASP A 55 -29.49 -2.09 13.59
CA ASP A 55 -29.57 -0.85 14.36
C ASP A 55 -28.30 -0.57 15.18
N ILE A 56 -28.24 0.63 15.77
CA ILE A 56 -27.13 1.12 16.59
C ILE A 56 -26.94 0.27 17.87
N LYS A 57 -28.00 -0.37 18.39
CA LYS A 57 -27.96 -1.20 19.60
C LYS A 57 -27.34 -2.57 19.31
N GLU A 58 -27.63 -3.17 18.14
CA GLU A 58 -26.96 -4.37 17.64
C GLU A 58 -25.47 -4.10 17.39
N TYR A 59 -25.12 -2.98 16.72
CA TYR A 59 -23.73 -2.56 16.57
C TYR A 59 -23.02 -2.37 17.93
N LYS A 60 -23.62 -1.60 18.86
CA LYS A 60 -23.01 -1.36 20.18
C LYS A 60 -22.79 -2.67 20.94
N LYS A 61 -23.78 -3.58 20.93
CA LYS A 61 -23.62 -4.91 21.53
C LYS A 61 -22.46 -5.68 20.90
N MET A 62 -22.42 -5.79 19.56
CA MET A 62 -21.36 -6.52 18.85
C MET A 62 -19.98 -5.91 19.10
N TYR A 63 -19.87 -4.58 19.12
CA TYR A 63 -18.63 -3.88 19.43
C TYR A 63 -18.19 -4.14 20.88
N GLU A 64 -19.06 -3.94 21.87
CA GLU A 64 -18.74 -4.24 23.27
C GLU A 64 -18.35 -5.71 23.49
N GLU A 65 -19.04 -6.64 22.85
CA GLU A 65 -18.74 -8.08 22.91
C GLU A 65 -17.38 -8.40 22.27
N SER A 66 -17.05 -7.75 21.14
CA SER A 66 -15.76 -7.90 20.46
C SER A 66 -14.56 -7.36 21.24
N ILE A 67 -14.77 -6.43 22.18
CA ILE A 67 -13.72 -5.88 23.05
C ILE A 67 -13.67 -6.60 24.41
N LYS A 68 -14.82 -6.91 25.02
CA LYS A 68 -14.90 -7.56 26.34
C LYS A 68 -14.63 -9.07 26.27
N ASN A 69 -15.12 -9.74 25.22
CA ASN A 69 -15.07 -11.20 25.05
C ASN A 69 -14.48 -11.61 23.67
N PRO A 70 -13.29 -11.12 23.27
CA PRO A 70 -12.74 -11.32 21.93
C PRO A 70 -12.55 -12.81 21.56
N GLU A 71 -12.23 -13.69 22.53
CA GLU A 71 -12.09 -15.12 22.26
C GLU A 71 -13.41 -15.82 21.91
N LEU A 72 -14.56 -15.31 22.38
CA LEU A 72 -15.88 -15.80 22.02
C LEU A 72 -16.33 -15.17 20.69
N PHE A 73 -16.34 -13.84 20.61
CA PHE A 73 -16.80 -13.08 19.44
C PHE A 73 -16.11 -13.53 18.14
N TRP A 74 -14.77 -13.53 18.13
CA TRP A 74 -14.02 -13.97 16.96
C TRP A 74 -14.01 -15.49 16.81
N GLY A 75 -14.10 -16.24 17.89
CA GLY A 75 -14.19 -17.70 17.86
C GLY A 75 -15.45 -18.17 17.13
N ASP A 76 -16.62 -17.62 17.47
CA ASP A 76 -17.88 -18.02 16.85
C ASP A 76 -18.04 -17.44 15.45
N MET A 77 -17.54 -16.22 15.19
CA MET A 77 -17.46 -15.72 13.82
C MET A 77 -16.58 -16.61 12.92
N ALA A 78 -15.43 -17.09 13.44
CA ALA A 78 -14.53 -17.99 12.73
C ALA A 78 -15.14 -19.37 12.44
N LYS A 79 -15.79 -20.00 13.43
CA LYS A 79 -16.48 -21.29 13.27
C LYS A 79 -17.60 -21.22 12.23
N ASN A 80 -18.38 -20.14 12.26
CA ASN A 80 -19.64 -20.06 11.50
C ASN A 80 -19.46 -19.53 10.06
N ASN A 81 -18.38 -18.80 9.76
CA ASN A 81 -18.23 -18.11 8.46
C ASN A 81 -17.06 -18.62 7.59
N LEU A 82 -16.15 -19.44 8.14
CA LEU A 82 -15.04 -20.06 7.40
C LEU A 82 -15.16 -21.58 7.40
N ARG A 83 -14.71 -22.23 6.33
CA ARG A 83 -14.54 -23.69 6.24
C ARG A 83 -13.17 -24.09 6.80
N TRP A 84 -13.20 -25.11 7.66
CA TRP A 84 -12.05 -25.65 8.37
C TRP A 84 -11.89 -27.13 8.06
N SER A 85 -10.67 -27.58 7.80
CA SER A 85 -10.32 -29.02 7.79
C SER A 85 -10.16 -29.56 9.21
N LYS A 86 -9.70 -28.70 10.13
CA LYS A 86 -9.67 -28.95 11.57
C LYS A 86 -10.01 -27.66 12.29
N LEU A 87 -10.99 -27.68 13.20
CA LEU A 87 -11.28 -26.52 14.05
C LEU A 87 -10.12 -26.24 15.01
N PHE A 88 -9.93 -24.95 15.31
CA PHE A 88 -8.94 -24.48 16.27
C PHE A 88 -9.33 -24.84 17.70
N THR A 89 -8.32 -25.01 18.56
CA THR A 89 -8.53 -25.34 19.99
C THR A 89 -8.44 -24.11 20.90
N LYS A 90 -7.95 -22.97 20.39
CA LYS A 90 -7.92 -21.69 21.13
C LYS A 90 -8.05 -20.50 20.17
N THR A 91 -8.85 -19.50 20.54
CA THR A 91 -9.11 -18.35 19.67
C THR A 91 -7.94 -17.38 19.60
N TYR A 92 -7.27 -17.08 20.73
CA TYR A 92 -6.21 -16.06 20.80
C TYR A 92 -5.10 -16.41 21.81
N ILE A 93 -3.85 -16.09 21.49
CA ILE A 93 -2.71 -16.04 22.43
C ILE A 93 -1.74 -14.91 22.09
N GLY A 94 -0.90 -14.56 23.05
CA GLY A 94 0.24 -13.65 22.87
C GLY A 94 -0.01 -12.21 23.34
N ASN A 95 0.98 -11.34 23.10
CA ASN A 95 0.88 -9.90 23.32
C ASN A 95 1.91 -9.12 22.48
N PHE A 96 1.70 -7.82 22.37
CA PHE A 96 2.57 -6.89 21.63
C PHE A 96 4.00 -6.85 22.17
N ASN A 97 4.17 -6.84 23.50
CA ASN A 97 5.47 -6.70 24.16
C ASN A 97 6.45 -7.86 23.83
N LYS A 98 5.93 -9.02 23.39
CA LYS A 98 6.71 -10.17 22.91
C LYS A 98 6.63 -10.40 21.39
N GLY A 99 5.86 -9.60 20.66
CA GLY A 99 5.57 -9.79 19.23
C GLY A 99 4.83 -11.08 18.89
N ASN A 100 4.39 -11.86 19.87
CA ASN A 100 4.03 -13.27 19.73
C ASN A 100 2.51 -13.53 19.61
N VAL A 101 1.79 -12.59 18.98
CA VAL A 101 0.35 -12.69 18.72
C VAL A 101 0.04 -13.89 17.82
N SER A 102 -1.00 -14.64 18.15
CA SER A 102 -1.54 -15.70 17.29
C SER A 102 -3.03 -15.91 17.54
N TRP A 103 -3.75 -16.29 16.49
CA TRP A 103 -5.19 -16.51 16.46
C TRP A 103 -5.51 -17.90 15.87
N PHE A 104 -6.60 -18.52 16.35
CA PHE A 104 -7.12 -19.81 15.87
C PHE A 104 -6.09 -20.95 15.95
N VAL A 105 -5.37 -21.03 17.07
CA VAL A 105 -4.28 -21.99 17.31
C VAL A 105 -4.77 -23.43 17.13
N ASN A 106 -3.95 -24.25 16.46
CA ASN A 106 -4.20 -25.64 16.05
C ASN A 106 -5.32 -25.86 15.02
N GLY A 107 -5.95 -24.80 14.49
CA GLY A 107 -6.93 -24.90 13.41
C GLY A 107 -6.25 -25.03 12.05
N LYS A 108 -6.81 -25.86 11.16
CA LYS A 108 -6.35 -26.03 9.77
C LYS A 108 -7.39 -25.58 8.76
N ILE A 109 -6.94 -24.80 7.79
CA ILE A 109 -7.74 -24.04 6.83
C ILE A 109 -7.03 -23.97 5.47
N ASN A 110 -7.73 -23.56 4.42
CA ASN A 110 -7.11 -23.14 3.18
C ASN A 110 -7.83 -21.90 2.61
N ALA A 111 -7.07 -20.96 2.04
CA ALA A 111 -7.63 -19.71 1.51
C ALA A 111 -8.38 -19.91 0.19
N CYS A 112 -7.85 -20.71 -0.74
CA CYS A 112 -8.54 -21.04 -2.00
C CYS A 112 -9.85 -21.77 -1.71
N ASP A 113 -9.83 -22.72 -0.79
CA ASP A 113 -11.01 -23.48 -0.37
C ASP A 113 -12.18 -22.58 0.08
N ASN A 114 -11.84 -21.54 0.85
CA ASN A 114 -12.79 -20.55 1.36
C ASN A 114 -13.19 -19.48 0.33
N CYS A 115 -12.32 -19.17 -0.64
CA CYS A 115 -12.57 -18.18 -1.69
C CYS A 115 -13.21 -18.76 -2.96
N VAL A 116 -13.13 -20.07 -3.19
CA VAL A 116 -13.49 -20.69 -4.47
C VAL A 116 -14.25 -21.99 -4.29
N ASP A 117 -13.63 -23.03 -3.74
CA ASP A 117 -14.16 -24.40 -3.77
C ASP A 117 -15.55 -24.50 -3.12
N ARG A 118 -15.72 -23.92 -1.90
CA ARG A 118 -17.01 -23.89 -1.19
C ARG A 118 -18.14 -23.13 -1.91
N TRP A 119 -17.78 -22.30 -2.89
CA TRP A 119 -18.72 -21.54 -3.71
C TRP A 119 -18.98 -22.21 -5.06
N VAL A 120 -18.02 -22.99 -5.58
CA VAL A 120 -18.23 -23.91 -6.72
C VAL A 120 -19.24 -24.99 -6.35
N GLU A 121 -19.17 -25.52 -5.13
CA GLU A 121 -20.13 -26.52 -4.62
C GLU A 121 -21.58 -26.04 -4.57
N LYS A 122 -21.81 -24.73 -4.43
CA LYS A 122 -23.15 -24.12 -4.33
C LYS A 122 -23.62 -23.48 -5.63
N HIS A 123 -22.75 -22.71 -6.28
CA HIS A 123 -23.08 -21.78 -7.36
C HIS A 123 -21.98 -21.78 -8.44
N PRO A 124 -21.66 -22.92 -9.09
CA PRO A 124 -20.50 -23.05 -9.98
C PRO A 124 -20.51 -22.07 -11.16
N ASN A 125 -21.71 -21.73 -11.64
CA ASN A 125 -21.91 -20.84 -12.78
C ASN A 125 -22.00 -19.35 -12.41
N LYS A 126 -22.08 -19.00 -11.11
CA LYS A 126 -22.09 -17.60 -10.65
C LYS A 126 -20.79 -16.91 -11.05
N THR A 127 -20.87 -15.63 -11.45
CA THR A 127 -19.67 -14.86 -11.77
C THR A 127 -18.86 -14.63 -10.50
N ALA A 128 -17.58 -15.01 -10.51
CA ALA A 128 -16.63 -14.66 -9.47
C ALA A 128 -15.95 -13.32 -9.80
N ILE A 129 -15.45 -13.18 -11.03
CA ILE A 129 -14.64 -12.03 -11.44
C ILE A 129 -15.21 -11.43 -12.74
N ILE A 130 -15.39 -10.12 -12.75
CA ILE A 130 -15.55 -9.30 -13.96
C ILE A 130 -14.19 -8.66 -14.26
N TRP A 131 -13.50 -9.13 -15.29
CA TRP A 131 -12.27 -8.51 -15.78
C TRP A 131 -12.60 -7.41 -16.81
N GLU A 132 -12.49 -6.15 -16.40
CA GLU A 132 -12.54 -4.98 -17.29
C GLU A 132 -11.10 -4.69 -17.77
N LYS A 133 -10.84 -4.81 -19.07
CA LYS A 133 -9.50 -4.62 -19.64
C LYS A 133 -9.14 -3.14 -19.78
N ASP A 134 -7.92 -2.87 -20.21
CA ASP A 134 -7.50 -1.50 -20.51
C ASP A 134 -8.26 -0.92 -21.72
N THR A 135 -8.43 -1.72 -22.77
CA THR A 135 -9.27 -1.41 -23.94
C THR A 135 -10.72 -1.12 -23.48
N PRO A 136 -11.33 0.02 -23.88
CA PRO A 136 -12.68 0.38 -23.46
C PRO A 136 -13.72 -0.65 -23.95
N ASN A 137 -14.71 -0.96 -23.10
CA ASN A 137 -15.82 -1.88 -23.37
C ASN A 137 -15.43 -3.34 -23.71
N ASP A 138 -14.14 -3.72 -23.64
CA ASP A 138 -13.70 -5.11 -23.79
C ASP A 138 -13.50 -5.74 -22.40
N TYR A 139 -14.45 -6.57 -21.97
CA TYR A 139 -14.46 -7.20 -20.66
C TYR A 139 -14.71 -8.71 -20.73
N LYS A 140 -14.48 -9.42 -19.62
CA LYS A 140 -14.78 -10.85 -19.49
C LYS A 140 -15.30 -11.21 -18.10
N LYS A 141 -16.48 -11.83 -18.06
CA LYS A 141 -17.00 -12.50 -16.84
C LYS A 141 -16.38 -13.90 -16.72
N ILE A 142 -16.01 -14.28 -15.49
CA ILE A 142 -15.34 -15.54 -15.14
C ILE A 142 -16.14 -16.16 -13.99
N SER A 143 -16.68 -17.36 -14.16
CA SER A 143 -17.45 -18.03 -13.12
C SER A 143 -16.57 -18.64 -12.03
N TYR A 144 -17.15 -18.95 -10.87
CA TYR A 144 -16.46 -19.66 -9.78
C TYR A 144 -15.86 -21.00 -10.26
N GLN A 145 -16.60 -21.78 -11.07
CA GLN A 145 -16.07 -23.00 -11.69
C GLN A 145 -14.83 -22.71 -12.56
N LYS A 146 -14.87 -21.64 -13.37
CA LYS A 146 -13.77 -21.31 -14.28
C LYS A 146 -12.56 -20.70 -13.58
N LEU A 147 -12.79 -20.04 -12.44
CA LEU A 147 -11.76 -19.63 -11.50
C LEU A 147 -11.05 -20.87 -10.91
N LEU A 148 -11.81 -21.84 -10.39
CA LEU A 148 -11.25 -23.07 -9.80
C LEU A 148 -10.38 -23.86 -10.78
N GLU A 149 -10.85 -24.08 -12.01
CA GLU A 149 -10.08 -24.77 -13.06
C GLU A 149 -8.72 -24.09 -13.32
N LYS A 150 -8.67 -22.75 -13.31
CA LYS A 150 -7.47 -21.97 -13.60
C LYS A 150 -6.51 -21.94 -12.42
N VAL A 151 -7.05 -21.77 -11.21
CA VAL A 151 -6.27 -21.90 -9.97
C VAL A 151 -5.65 -23.29 -9.86
N CYS A 152 -6.41 -24.36 -10.11
CA CYS A 152 -5.90 -25.73 -10.10
C CYS A 152 -4.82 -25.98 -11.17
N LYS A 153 -4.98 -25.44 -12.38
CA LYS A 153 -3.97 -25.53 -13.45
C LYS A 153 -2.65 -24.83 -13.07
N ILE A 154 -2.69 -23.67 -12.42
CA ILE A 154 -1.47 -22.99 -11.94
C ILE A 154 -0.90 -23.68 -10.69
N ALA A 155 -1.73 -24.19 -9.78
CA ALA A 155 -1.29 -24.96 -8.61
C ALA A 155 -0.51 -26.22 -9.03
N ASN A 156 -1.03 -26.97 -10.02
CA ASN A 156 -0.32 -28.11 -10.61
C ASN A 156 0.98 -27.69 -11.32
N LEU A 157 0.98 -26.55 -12.02
CA LEU A 157 2.19 -26.01 -12.67
C LEU A 157 3.28 -25.67 -11.63
N LEU A 158 2.93 -25.00 -10.53
CA LEU A 158 3.86 -24.65 -9.45
C LEU A 158 4.42 -25.90 -8.76
N LYS A 159 3.58 -26.89 -8.48
CA LYS A 159 4.03 -28.19 -7.91
C LYS A 159 4.95 -28.95 -8.87
N MET A 160 4.76 -28.85 -10.18
CA MET A 160 5.67 -29.44 -11.18
C MET A 160 7.07 -28.79 -11.17
N TYR A 161 7.16 -27.47 -10.89
CA TYR A 161 8.43 -26.77 -10.68
C TYR A 161 8.90 -26.80 -9.20
N GLY A 162 8.40 -27.77 -8.42
CA GLY A 162 8.94 -28.12 -7.11
C GLY A 162 8.50 -27.23 -5.94
N VAL A 163 7.53 -26.32 -6.13
CA VAL A 163 7.00 -25.45 -5.06
C VAL A 163 6.24 -26.27 -4.01
N LYS A 164 6.59 -26.06 -2.75
CA LYS A 164 6.03 -26.73 -1.56
C LYS A 164 5.28 -25.74 -0.66
N LYS A 165 4.63 -26.28 0.38
CA LYS A 165 4.08 -25.51 1.49
C LYS A 165 5.16 -24.61 2.09
N GLN A 166 4.83 -23.33 2.29
CA GLN A 166 5.66 -22.24 2.79
C GLN A 166 6.88 -21.82 1.95
N ASP A 167 7.02 -22.29 0.70
CA ASP A 167 7.93 -21.67 -0.27
C ASP A 167 7.40 -20.29 -0.73
N CYS A 168 8.30 -19.34 -0.96
CA CYS A 168 7.96 -18.02 -1.52
C CYS A 168 7.90 -18.03 -3.05
N VAL A 169 6.80 -17.52 -3.61
CA VAL A 169 6.60 -17.30 -5.05
C VAL A 169 6.40 -15.81 -5.31
N THR A 170 7.29 -15.18 -6.08
CA THR A 170 7.14 -13.77 -6.45
C THR A 170 6.21 -13.64 -7.66
N ILE A 171 5.23 -12.73 -7.59
CA ILE A 171 4.24 -12.49 -8.65
C ILE A 171 4.35 -11.03 -9.11
N TYR A 172 4.84 -10.81 -10.32
CA TYR A 172 5.01 -9.51 -10.99
C TYR A 172 4.11 -9.46 -12.23
N LEU A 173 2.80 -9.45 -12.02
CA LEU A 173 1.78 -9.45 -13.08
C LEU A 173 1.00 -8.12 -13.09
N PRO A 174 0.52 -7.68 -14.27
CA PRO A 174 -0.45 -6.58 -14.36
C PRO A 174 -1.82 -7.07 -13.86
N MET A 175 -2.79 -6.15 -13.81
CA MET A 175 -4.19 -6.41 -13.42
C MET A 175 -4.95 -7.26 -14.46
N ILE A 176 -4.54 -8.52 -14.63
CA ILE A 176 -5.11 -9.55 -15.51
C ILE A 176 -5.48 -10.80 -14.69
N PRO A 177 -6.42 -11.67 -15.13
CA PRO A 177 -6.95 -12.75 -14.31
C PRO A 177 -5.88 -13.74 -13.81
N GLU A 178 -4.83 -13.96 -14.59
CA GLU A 178 -3.65 -14.74 -14.22
C GLU A 178 -2.98 -14.29 -12.91
N LEU A 179 -3.13 -13.02 -12.47
CA LEU A 179 -2.67 -12.54 -11.16
C LEU A 179 -3.49 -13.16 -10.02
N ILE A 180 -4.82 -13.04 -10.07
CA ILE A 180 -5.73 -13.64 -9.07
C ILE A 180 -5.58 -15.16 -9.07
N TYR A 181 -5.49 -15.79 -10.25
CA TYR A 181 -5.27 -17.24 -10.37
C TYR A 181 -3.96 -17.66 -9.69
N SER A 182 -2.88 -16.87 -9.82
CA SER A 182 -1.58 -17.18 -9.25
C SER A 182 -1.54 -17.03 -7.72
N MET A 183 -2.16 -15.98 -7.16
CA MET A 183 -2.27 -15.81 -5.70
C MET A 183 -3.04 -16.96 -5.05
N LEU A 184 -4.21 -17.29 -5.61
CA LEU A 184 -5.04 -18.39 -5.11
C LEU A 184 -4.39 -19.76 -5.36
N ALA A 185 -3.58 -19.92 -6.41
CA ALA A 185 -2.83 -21.15 -6.66
C ALA A 185 -1.71 -21.37 -5.63
N CYS A 186 -0.96 -20.31 -5.28
CA CYS A 186 0.02 -20.37 -4.18
C CYS A 186 -0.68 -20.76 -2.87
N ALA A 187 -1.77 -20.06 -2.54
CA ALA A 187 -2.51 -20.33 -1.31
C ALA A 187 -3.19 -21.72 -1.30
N ARG A 188 -3.58 -22.29 -2.44
CA ARG A 188 -4.11 -23.66 -2.55
C ARG A 188 -3.07 -24.73 -2.18
N ILE A 189 -1.80 -24.48 -2.46
CA ILE A 189 -0.68 -25.39 -2.18
C ILE A 189 0.10 -25.01 -0.92
N GLY A 190 -0.42 -24.05 -0.13
CA GLY A 190 0.20 -23.56 1.10
C GLY A 190 1.47 -22.72 0.91
N ALA A 191 1.77 -22.31 -0.32
CA ALA A 191 2.92 -21.46 -0.67
C ALA A 191 2.61 -19.97 -0.45
N ILE A 192 3.63 -19.20 -0.10
CA ILE A 192 3.54 -17.78 0.25
C ILE A 192 3.63 -16.96 -1.02
N HIS A 193 2.58 -16.19 -1.35
CA HIS A 193 2.67 -15.26 -2.49
C HIS A 193 3.29 -13.93 -2.07
N ASN A 194 4.26 -13.48 -2.87
CA ASN A 194 4.93 -12.18 -2.77
C ASN A 194 4.54 -11.36 -4.01
N VAL A 195 3.43 -10.63 -3.93
CA VAL A 195 2.96 -9.81 -5.05
C VAL A 195 3.76 -8.52 -5.12
N VAL A 196 4.31 -8.22 -6.30
CA VAL A 196 5.10 -7.03 -6.58
C VAL A 196 4.41 -6.22 -7.67
N PHE A 197 4.03 -4.99 -7.34
CA PHE A 197 3.33 -4.08 -8.25
C PHE A 197 4.04 -3.92 -9.61
N ALA A 198 3.34 -4.20 -10.71
CA ALA A 198 3.85 -4.16 -12.10
C ALA A 198 4.26 -2.77 -12.63
N GLY A 199 4.30 -1.74 -11.77
CA GLY A 199 4.95 -0.47 -12.07
C GLY A 199 6.37 -0.33 -11.53
N TYR A 200 6.83 -1.22 -10.65
CA TYR A 200 8.17 -1.16 -10.02
C TYR A 200 9.32 -1.36 -11.01
N SER A 201 10.47 -0.76 -10.70
CA SER A 201 11.71 -0.95 -11.47
C SER A 201 12.36 -2.32 -11.27
N THR A 202 13.32 -2.61 -12.16
CA THR A 202 14.26 -3.73 -12.10
C THR A 202 14.89 -3.90 -10.71
N ARG A 203 15.39 -2.80 -10.14
CA ARG A 203 16.01 -2.79 -8.80
C ARG A 203 14.98 -3.08 -7.71
N SER A 204 13.83 -2.40 -7.76
CA SER A 204 12.75 -2.52 -6.78
C SER A 204 12.13 -3.92 -6.75
N LEU A 205 12.08 -4.62 -7.90
CA LEU A 205 11.69 -6.03 -8.02
C LEU A 205 12.80 -6.96 -7.49
N SER A 206 14.05 -6.74 -7.89
CA SER A 206 15.22 -7.53 -7.44
C SER A 206 15.35 -7.56 -5.91
N GLU A 207 15.21 -6.42 -5.23
CA GLU A 207 15.28 -6.36 -3.76
C GLU A 207 14.15 -7.14 -3.07
N ARG A 208 12.97 -7.26 -3.70
CA ARG A 208 11.82 -8.01 -3.18
C ARG A 208 11.95 -9.52 -3.45
N ILE A 209 12.59 -9.91 -4.54
CA ILE A 209 13.02 -11.30 -4.80
C ILE A 209 14.02 -11.71 -3.72
N VAL A 210 15.11 -10.95 -3.55
CA VAL A 210 16.17 -11.25 -2.58
C VAL A 210 15.63 -11.26 -1.14
N SER A 211 14.81 -10.27 -0.76
CA SER A 211 14.28 -10.20 0.61
C SER A 211 13.24 -11.26 0.94
N SER A 212 12.61 -11.92 -0.06
CA SER A 212 11.62 -12.99 0.17
C SER A 212 12.22 -14.39 0.09
N GLY A 213 13.41 -14.52 -0.50
CA GLY A 213 14.03 -15.82 -0.79
C GLY A 213 13.34 -16.58 -1.93
N SER A 214 12.50 -15.92 -2.72
CA SER A 214 11.75 -16.56 -3.80
C SER A 214 12.69 -17.17 -4.84
N THR A 215 12.42 -18.41 -5.26
CA THR A 215 13.12 -19.09 -6.36
C THR A 215 12.29 -19.19 -7.64
N ILE A 216 10.99 -18.87 -7.56
CA ILE A 216 10.04 -18.81 -8.69
C ILE A 216 9.57 -17.37 -8.85
N LEU A 217 9.56 -16.90 -10.10
CA LEU A 217 8.94 -15.64 -10.51
C LEU A 217 7.79 -15.93 -11.49
N ILE A 218 6.66 -15.27 -11.33
CA ILE A 218 5.56 -15.27 -12.30
C ILE A 218 5.46 -13.85 -12.88
N THR A 219 5.45 -13.73 -14.21
CA THR A 219 5.38 -12.45 -14.94
C THR A 219 4.58 -12.58 -16.24
N SER A 220 4.39 -11.48 -16.95
CA SER A 220 3.87 -11.47 -18.32
C SER A 220 4.85 -10.84 -19.30
N ASP A 221 4.61 -11.08 -20.59
CA ASP A 221 5.27 -10.39 -21.70
C ASP A 221 5.21 -8.86 -21.55
N PHE A 222 4.00 -8.31 -21.44
CA PHE A 222 3.75 -6.89 -21.23
C PHE A 222 2.58 -6.62 -20.27
N GLY A 223 2.57 -5.41 -19.73
CA GLY A 223 1.40 -4.78 -19.12
C GLY A 223 0.87 -3.68 -20.04
N LEU A 224 -0.45 -3.49 -20.05
CA LEU A 224 -1.12 -2.39 -20.74
C LEU A 224 -2.04 -1.69 -19.73
N ARG A 225 -1.86 -0.37 -19.53
CA ARG A 225 -2.66 0.43 -18.59
C ARG A 225 -2.66 1.89 -19.02
N GLY A 226 -3.84 2.48 -19.25
CA GLY A 226 -4.01 3.81 -19.81
C GLY A 226 -3.53 3.94 -21.25
N GLY A 227 -3.69 2.88 -22.05
CA GLY A 227 -3.13 2.75 -23.39
C GLY A 227 -1.62 2.53 -23.45
N LYS A 228 -0.87 2.79 -22.37
CA LYS A 228 0.59 2.70 -22.32
C LYS A 228 1.06 1.26 -22.11
N LEU A 229 1.91 0.78 -23.01
CA LEU A 229 2.55 -0.54 -22.91
C LEU A 229 3.81 -0.49 -22.04
N THR A 230 4.02 -1.50 -21.19
CA THR A 230 5.23 -1.71 -20.38
C THR A 230 5.78 -3.11 -20.66
N LYS A 231 7.05 -3.24 -21.11
CA LYS A 231 7.71 -4.54 -21.36
C LYS A 231 8.11 -5.21 -20.03
N LEU A 232 7.15 -5.84 -19.35
CA LEU A 232 7.33 -6.41 -18.01
C LEU A 232 8.37 -7.54 -17.97
N LYS A 233 8.48 -8.34 -19.04
CA LYS A 233 9.51 -9.38 -19.14
C LYS A 233 10.93 -8.79 -19.07
N ASN A 234 11.21 -7.68 -19.75
CA ASN A 234 12.53 -7.03 -19.73
C ASN A 234 12.90 -6.51 -18.32
N ILE A 235 11.91 -6.01 -17.56
CA ILE A 235 12.11 -5.57 -16.17
C ILE A 235 12.39 -6.78 -15.27
N ALA A 236 11.66 -7.88 -15.48
CA ALA A 236 11.88 -9.15 -14.79
C ALA A 236 13.27 -9.74 -15.10
N ASP A 237 13.74 -9.65 -16.36
CA ASP A 237 15.05 -10.17 -16.78
C ASP A 237 16.21 -9.53 -16.02
N GLY A 238 16.30 -8.20 -16.04
CA GLY A 238 17.31 -7.49 -15.26
C GLY A 238 17.16 -7.73 -13.75
N ALA A 239 15.94 -7.93 -13.23
CA ALA A 239 15.72 -8.19 -11.81
C ALA A 239 16.19 -9.59 -11.39
N MET A 240 16.04 -10.58 -12.28
CA MET A 240 16.58 -11.92 -12.12
C MET A 240 18.11 -11.93 -12.23
N GLU A 241 18.68 -11.18 -13.16
CA GLU A 241 20.13 -11.01 -13.31
C GLU A 241 20.76 -10.33 -12.09
N MET A 242 20.14 -9.28 -11.56
CA MET A 242 20.59 -8.58 -10.35
C MET A 242 20.41 -9.37 -9.04
N SER A 243 19.57 -10.42 -9.03
CA SER A 243 19.29 -11.21 -7.83
C SER A 243 19.96 -12.60 -7.83
N GLY A 244 20.08 -13.25 -8.98
CA GLY A 244 20.63 -14.60 -9.12
C GLY A 244 19.82 -15.73 -8.47
N MET A 245 18.66 -15.43 -7.87
CA MET A 245 17.89 -16.41 -7.07
C MET A 245 16.79 -17.16 -7.83
N ILE A 246 16.29 -16.59 -8.93
CA ILE A 246 15.17 -17.19 -9.67
C ILE A 246 15.66 -18.35 -10.56
N LYS A 247 15.22 -19.56 -10.22
CA LYS A 247 15.46 -20.80 -10.97
C LYS A 247 14.47 -20.99 -12.11
N THR A 248 13.25 -20.47 -11.97
CA THR A 248 12.22 -20.59 -13.02
C THR A 248 11.35 -19.34 -13.10
N CYS A 249 11.19 -18.81 -14.31
CA CYS A 249 10.33 -17.66 -14.60
C CYS A 249 9.12 -18.11 -15.45
N ILE A 250 7.93 -18.07 -14.85
CA ILE A 250 6.67 -18.44 -15.50
C ILE A 250 6.12 -17.23 -16.23
N VAL A 251 6.20 -17.23 -17.56
CA VAL A 251 5.74 -16.12 -18.41
C VAL A 251 4.34 -16.42 -18.96
N PHE A 252 3.38 -15.55 -18.66
CA PHE A 252 2.05 -15.55 -19.27
C PHE A 252 1.96 -14.54 -20.42
N LYS A 253 1.33 -14.97 -21.52
CA LYS A 253 0.95 -14.09 -22.64
C LYS A 253 -0.24 -13.22 -22.27
N ASN A 254 -0.07 -11.89 -22.28
CA ASN A 254 -1.14 -10.94 -22.07
C ASN A 254 -2.09 -10.93 -23.29
N LYS A 255 -3.40 -11.01 -23.02
CA LYS A 255 -4.46 -11.19 -24.02
C LYS A 255 -5.23 -9.88 -24.31
N THR A 256 -4.73 -8.76 -23.80
CA THR A 256 -5.29 -7.42 -24.06
C THR A 256 -4.92 -6.98 -25.47
N LYS A 257 -5.87 -6.41 -26.22
CA LYS A 257 -5.63 -5.92 -27.57
C LYS A 257 -4.64 -4.74 -27.55
N ARG A 258 -3.80 -4.63 -28.58
CA ARG A 258 -2.90 -3.50 -28.81
C ARG A 258 -3.49 -2.57 -29.87
N ASN A 259 -3.48 -1.26 -29.61
CA ASN A 259 -3.82 -0.23 -30.59
C ASN A 259 -2.59 0.08 -31.46
N ASP A 260 -2.80 0.63 -32.66
CA ASP A 260 -1.73 0.79 -33.66
C ASP A 260 -0.57 1.70 -33.23
N ASN A 261 -0.84 2.72 -32.40
CA ASN A 261 0.21 3.55 -31.80
C ASN A 261 1.22 2.73 -30.95
N ASN A 262 0.79 1.62 -30.33
CA ASN A 262 1.69 0.71 -29.63
C ASN A 262 2.46 -0.21 -30.58
N ASN A 263 1.89 -0.57 -31.73
CA ASN A 263 2.61 -1.33 -32.75
C ASN A 263 3.71 -0.46 -33.39
N ASN A 264 3.39 0.81 -33.68
CA ASN A 264 4.33 1.79 -34.22
C ASN A 264 5.46 2.15 -33.23
N SER A 265 5.18 2.28 -31.93
CA SER A 265 6.23 2.53 -30.93
C SER A 265 7.18 1.34 -30.75
N ILE A 266 6.68 0.10 -30.92
CA ILE A 266 7.52 -1.10 -30.97
C ILE A 266 8.39 -1.11 -32.24
N LEU A 267 7.81 -0.79 -33.40
CA LEU A 267 8.55 -0.72 -34.67
C LEU A 267 9.67 0.32 -34.63
N ASN A 268 9.39 1.54 -34.15
CA ASN A 268 10.40 2.60 -34.01
C ASN A 268 11.51 2.25 -33.01
N SER A 269 11.27 1.32 -32.06
CA SER A 269 12.33 0.82 -31.18
C SER A 269 13.37 -0.08 -31.89
N LYS A 270 13.15 -0.47 -33.16
CA LYS A 270 14.18 -1.10 -34.00
C LYS A 270 15.20 -0.09 -34.51
N SER A 271 14.75 1.08 -34.97
CA SER A 271 15.58 2.12 -35.58
C SER A 271 16.72 2.57 -34.68
N ASN A 272 16.43 2.74 -33.38
CA ASN A 272 17.40 3.26 -32.41
C ASN A 272 18.31 2.19 -31.80
N ASN A 273 18.06 0.89 -32.06
CA ASN A 273 18.88 -0.20 -31.52
C ASN A 273 20.15 -0.50 -32.35
N MET A 274 20.38 0.19 -33.47
CA MET A 274 21.66 0.15 -34.20
C MET A 274 22.69 1.18 -33.72
N TYR A 275 22.32 2.09 -32.81
CA TYR A 275 23.21 3.12 -32.27
C TYR A 275 23.08 3.23 -30.75
N ASN A 276 23.63 2.26 -30.00
CA ASN A 276 24.06 2.45 -28.61
C ASN A 276 24.90 1.26 -28.09
N THR A 277 26.16 1.21 -28.50
CA THR A 277 27.22 0.44 -27.84
C THR A 277 28.43 1.34 -27.64
N SER A 278 29.14 1.17 -26.51
CA SER A 278 30.29 1.95 -26.03
C SER A 278 30.05 3.42 -25.58
N ASN A 279 30.20 3.61 -24.26
CA ASN A 279 31.01 4.63 -23.58
C ASN A 279 30.75 6.16 -23.65
N ILE A 280 30.56 6.70 -22.43
CA ILE A 280 31.16 7.95 -21.87
C ILE A 280 30.52 9.31 -22.23
N CYS A 281 29.86 9.87 -21.21
CA CYS A 281 29.93 11.23 -20.64
C CYS A 281 29.87 12.53 -21.51
N SER A 282 29.07 13.47 -20.99
CA SER A 282 29.28 14.94 -21.03
C SER A 282 29.54 15.65 -22.37
N GLN A 283 28.46 16.04 -23.07
CA GLN A 283 28.14 17.39 -23.61
C GLN A 283 26.89 17.31 -24.52
N GLY A 284 26.30 18.45 -24.93
CA GLY A 284 25.26 18.47 -25.99
C GLY A 284 23.87 18.99 -25.59
N SER A 285 23.77 20.21 -25.05
CA SER A 285 22.49 20.87 -24.75
C SER A 285 21.98 21.73 -25.93
N SER A 286 21.23 21.17 -26.89
CA SER A 286 20.45 21.96 -27.88
C SER A 286 19.56 21.17 -28.85
N HIS A 287 18.35 20.71 -28.46
CA HIS A 287 17.27 20.47 -29.44
C HIS A 287 15.84 20.38 -28.83
N PHE A 288 15.21 21.50 -28.49
CA PHE A 288 13.77 21.51 -28.11
C PHE A 288 13.02 22.83 -28.38
N LEU A 289 13.13 23.39 -29.59
CA LEU A 289 12.35 24.57 -30.01
C LEU A 289 11.79 24.44 -31.45
N GLN A 290 11.03 23.39 -31.73
CA GLN A 290 10.32 23.29 -33.02
C GLN A 290 9.11 22.33 -32.99
N TYR A 291 8.00 22.71 -32.34
CA TYR A 291 6.66 22.15 -32.62
C TYR A 291 5.45 23.00 -32.14
N TYR A 292 5.57 24.33 -32.11
CA TYR A 292 4.44 25.25 -31.85
C TYR A 292 4.52 26.53 -32.70
N ALA A 293 4.42 26.38 -34.03
CA ALA A 293 4.30 27.51 -34.96
C ALA A 293 3.71 27.09 -36.31
N VAL A 294 2.37 27.01 -36.42
CA VAL A 294 1.65 26.93 -37.71
C VAL A 294 0.39 27.78 -37.59
N GLY A 295 0.14 28.66 -38.56
CA GLY A 295 -1.14 29.38 -38.67
C GLY A 295 -1.11 30.88 -38.36
N ASN A 296 -0.35 31.66 -39.13
CA ASN A 296 -0.85 32.88 -39.78
C ASN A 296 0.15 33.36 -40.83
N ALA A 297 -0.33 33.82 -41.99
CA ALA A 297 0.51 34.13 -43.14
C ALA A 297 0.10 35.44 -43.83
N THR A 298 1.06 36.37 -43.97
CA THR A 298 0.99 37.49 -44.94
C THR A 298 2.38 37.97 -45.36
N HIS A 299 2.67 37.84 -46.66
CA HIS A 299 3.51 38.70 -47.52
C HIS A 299 5.02 38.97 -47.25
N LYS A 300 5.84 38.54 -48.25
CA LYS A 300 6.86 39.33 -49.02
C LYS A 300 8.01 39.99 -48.24
N ASN A 301 9.31 39.77 -48.52
CA ASN A 301 10.00 39.80 -49.82
C ASN A 301 11.46 39.26 -49.71
N ASN A 302 12.11 39.05 -50.86
CA ASN A 302 13.45 38.45 -51.02
C ASN A 302 14.63 39.40 -50.67
N ASN A 303 15.80 38.85 -50.28
CA ASN A 303 17.02 38.82 -51.13
C ASN A 303 18.25 38.14 -50.46
N ASP A 304 19.04 37.43 -51.28
CA ASP A 304 20.38 36.84 -51.05
C ASP A 304 21.54 37.88 -51.24
N PRO A 305 22.87 37.57 -51.16
CA PRO A 305 23.57 36.26 -50.96
C PRO A 305 24.75 36.24 -49.93
N SER A 306 25.41 35.07 -49.88
CA SER A 306 26.74 34.70 -49.31
C SER A 306 27.94 35.22 -50.18
N PRO A 307 29.28 34.88 -50.06
CA PRO A 307 29.92 33.64 -49.50
C PRO A 307 31.40 33.64 -48.92
N ASN A 308 31.79 32.50 -48.29
CA ASN A 308 33.15 31.86 -48.17
C ASN A 308 34.36 32.64 -47.53
N VAL A 309 35.57 32.11 -47.22
CA VAL A 309 36.38 30.89 -47.56
C VAL A 309 37.24 30.41 -46.33
N TYR A 310 37.89 29.24 -46.42
CA TYR A 310 38.93 28.62 -45.52
C TYR A 310 40.30 29.39 -45.55
N ASP A 311 41.46 29.04 -44.93
CA ASP A 311 42.07 27.84 -44.24
C ASP A 311 43.33 28.30 -43.41
N SER A 312 44.30 27.56 -42.78
CA SER A 312 44.68 26.14 -42.56
C SER A 312 45.81 25.95 -41.50
N ILE A 313 46.08 24.68 -41.07
CA ILE A 313 47.40 24.05 -40.72
C ILE A 313 48.11 24.26 -39.34
N LEU A 314 48.98 23.26 -39.00
CA LEU A 314 49.71 22.94 -37.75
C LEU A 314 51.09 23.69 -37.62
N HIS A 315 52.02 23.54 -36.64
CA HIS A 315 52.44 22.42 -35.76
C HIS A 315 53.35 22.84 -34.56
N ASN A 316 53.27 22.08 -33.45
CA ASN A 316 54.32 21.62 -32.50
C ASN A 316 55.43 22.51 -31.84
N ASP A 317 55.53 22.31 -30.51
CA ASP A 317 56.70 21.84 -29.70
C ASP A 317 57.58 22.71 -28.77
N ILE A 318 57.84 22.11 -27.59
CA ILE A 318 59.02 22.17 -26.68
C ILE A 318 59.16 23.31 -25.63
N SER A 319 59.82 22.94 -24.53
CA SER A 319 59.85 23.52 -23.16
C SER A 319 60.99 24.50 -22.84
N ASN A 320 60.92 25.21 -21.69
CA ASN A 320 62.06 25.33 -20.76
C ASN A 320 61.73 25.77 -19.30
N HIS A 321 62.74 25.71 -18.42
CA HIS A 321 62.71 25.89 -16.94
C HIS A 321 63.26 27.28 -16.45
N ILE A 322 63.52 27.42 -15.11
CA ILE A 322 64.39 28.39 -14.37
C ILE A 322 63.61 29.56 -13.68
N LYS A 323 63.37 29.54 -12.34
CA LYS A 323 64.22 29.95 -11.16
C LYS A 323 64.18 31.49 -10.90
N GLU A 324 64.38 32.08 -9.71
CA GLU A 324 64.46 31.65 -8.27
C GLU A 324 64.28 32.87 -7.32
N ASP A 325 64.66 32.73 -6.03
CA ASP A 325 64.94 33.76 -5.01
C ASP A 325 63.81 34.40 -4.16
N THR A 326 64.08 34.83 -2.90
CA THR A 326 64.52 34.13 -1.66
C THR A 326 64.54 35.13 -0.45
N PHE A 327 64.76 34.59 0.78
CA PHE A 327 65.03 35.25 2.09
C PHE A 327 63.85 35.78 2.96
N ASP A 328 63.86 35.68 4.32
CA ASP A 328 64.50 34.75 5.30
C ASP A 328 64.00 35.04 6.76
N LYS A 329 64.25 34.11 7.72
CA LYS A 329 64.28 34.27 9.21
C LYS A 329 62.95 34.55 9.97
N LYS A 330 62.75 34.23 11.28
CA LYS A 330 63.23 33.19 12.25
C LYS A 330 62.57 33.50 13.65
N THR A 331 62.44 32.67 14.71
CA THR A 331 62.86 31.28 15.08
C THR A 331 61.83 30.66 16.09
N GLU A 332 62.24 29.59 16.79
CA GLU A 332 61.66 28.88 17.97
C GLU A 332 61.55 29.75 19.27
N ASN A 333 61.11 29.34 20.49
CA ASN A 333 61.24 28.03 21.18
C ASN A 333 60.46 27.88 22.53
N LEU A 334 60.46 26.65 23.09
CA LEU A 334 60.34 26.23 24.52
C LEU A 334 59.00 26.13 25.32
N ASN A 335 59.11 25.52 26.52
CA ASN A 335 58.05 24.89 27.34
C ASN A 335 57.83 25.52 28.74
N ASN A 336 56.66 25.21 29.34
CA ASN A 336 56.35 24.95 30.77
C ASN A 336 56.50 26.03 31.88
N CYS A 337 55.42 26.11 32.68
CA CYS A 337 55.35 26.33 34.14
C CYS A 337 55.92 27.61 34.79
N VAL A 338 55.06 28.33 35.53
CA VAL A 338 55.00 28.31 37.02
C VAL A 338 53.73 29.02 37.53
N THR A 339 53.27 28.65 38.72
CA THR A 339 52.05 29.15 39.40
C THR A 339 52.31 30.25 40.43
N ASN A 340 51.35 31.16 40.62
CA ASN A 340 50.91 31.73 41.91
C ASN A 340 49.54 32.43 41.70
N ASN A 341 48.47 32.14 42.46
CA ASN A 341 48.17 32.52 43.86
C ASN A 341 47.80 34.03 44.01
N ILE A 342 46.82 34.46 44.82
CA ILE A 342 46.29 33.81 46.05
C ILE A 342 44.84 34.25 46.43
N THR A 343 44.06 33.36 47.08
CA THR A 343 42.76 33.58 47.82
C THR A 343 41.55 34.23 47.13
N GLY A 344 40.28 33.99 47.51
CA GLY A 344 39.63 33.16 48.54
C GLY A 344 38.15 33.61 48.71
N ILE A 345 37.20 32.96 49.43
CA ILE A 345 37.19 31.85 50.40
C ILE A 345 35.83 31.07 50.31
N CYS A 346 35.84 29.80 50.75
CA CYS A 346 34.78 28.91 51.31
C CYS A 346 33.43 29.51 51.80
N SER A 347 32.31 28.79 52.01
CA SER A 347 31.89 27.38 51.72
C SER A 347 30.43 27.11 52.19
N ASN A 348 29.82 26.02 51.71
CA ASN A 348 28.87 25.10 52.39
C ASN A 348 27.65 25.60 53.23
N SER A 349 26.50 24.93 52.99
CA SER A 349 25.65 24.19 53.96
C SER A 349 24.17 24.57 54.15
N ASN A 350 23.39 23.51 54.41
CA ASN A 350 22.17 23.37 55.21
C ASN A 350 20.84 24.09 54.85
N HIS A 351 19.90 23.28 54.35
CA HIS A 351 18.71 22.77 55.09
C HIS A 351 18.06 23.62 56.22
N ASN A 352 16.71 23.53 56.24
CA ASN A 352 15.80 23.69 57.38
C ASN A 352 15.58 25.14 57.92
N ASP A 353 14.44 25.52 58.52
CA ASP A 353 13.25 24.74 58.92
C ASP A 353 11.96 25.60 59.09
N ILE A 354 10.84 24.92 59.45
CA ILE A 354 9.70 25.43 60.26
C ILE A 354 8.82 26.57 59.68
N ASN A 355 7.53 26.25 59.48
CA ASN A 355 6.48 26.86 60.31
C ASN A 355 5.25 25.96 60.47
N LEU A 356 4.46 26.18 61.53
CA LEU A 356 3.61 25.13 62.14
C LEU A 356 2.08 25.38 62.07
N SER A 357 1.36 24.26 62.18
CA SER A 357 0.06 24.06 62.85
C SER A 357 -1.21 24.79 62.36
N SER A 358 -2.25 23.99 62.10
CA SER A 358 -3.46 24.00 62.93
C SER A 358 -4.11 22.61 62.91
N ASN A 359 -4.72 22.19 64.03
CA ASN A 359 -5.40 20.90 64.20
C ASN A 359 -6.91 21.11 64.30
N ASN A 360 -7.73 20.13 63.91
CA ASN A 360 -8.56 19.33 64.86
C ASN A 360 -9.57 18.40 64.15
N ASP A 361 -10.22 17.59 64.98
CA ASP A 361 -11.45 16.81 64.77
C ASP A 361 -11.41 15.65 63.74
N THR A 362 -11.24 14.39 64.15
CA THR A 362 -12.02 13.51 65.07
C THR A 362 -13.34 12.99 64.49
N ASN A 363 -13.40 11.70 64.14
CA ASN A 363 -14.16 10.68 64.90
C ASN A 363 -14.19 9.30 64.21
N ASP A 364 -13.50 8.41 64.90
CA ASP A 364 -13.53 6.94 64.95
C ASP A 364 -14.82 6.15 64.66
N VAL A 365 -14.56 4.85 64.41
CA VAL A 365 -15.37 3.67 64.78
C VAL A 365 -16.78 3.49 64.16
N ASN A 366 -16.87 2.42 63.36
CA ASN A 366 -17.73 1.31 63.81
C ASN A 366 -17.04 -0.05 63.55
N LEU A 367 -17.05 -0.92 64.56
CA LEU A 367 -16.20 -2.11 64.65
C LEU A 367 -16.91 -3.19 65.47
N SER A 368 -16.76 -4.45 65.07
CA SER A 368 -17.06 -5.64 65.91
C SER A 368 -18.55 -6.04 66.03
N LYS A 369 -18.93 -7.30 66.38
CA LYS A 369 -18.13 -8.50 66.73
C LYS A 369 -18.95 -9.80 66.70
N ASN A 370 -18.21 -10.91 66.88
CA ASN A 370 -18.61 -12.23 67.42
C ASN A 370 -19.16 -13.29 66.43
N ASN A 371 -18.77 -14.58 66.52
CA ASN A 371 -17.66 -15.18 67.30
C ASN A 371 -17.19 -16.55 66.76
N LYS A 372 -15.88 -16.82 66.96
CA LYS A 372 -15.20 -18.11 67.25
C LYS A 372 -15.72 -19.43 66.67
N ILE A 373 -14.82 -20.17 66.01
CA ILE A 373 -14.31 -21.48 66.49
C ILE A 373 -12.78 -21.48 66.32
N ASP A 374 -12.03 -22.03 67.28
CA ASP A 374 -10.57 -22.23 67.24
C ASP A 374 -10.21 -23.72 67.35
N LYS A 375 -9.23 -24.20 66.57
CA LYS A 375 -7.96 -24.85 67.05
C LYS A 375 -7.25 -25.71 65.99
N LYS A 376 -5.90 -25.67 66.03
CA LYS A 376 -4.90 -26.42 65.21
C LYS A 376 -4.92 -26.00 63.73
N GLY A 377 -3.80 -25.76 63.02
CA GLY A 377 -2.42 -26.23 63.21
C GLY A 377 -2.14 -27.36 62.20
N THR A 378 -1.17 -27.31 61.28
CA THR A 378 0.13 -26.60 61.27
C THR A 378 0.54 -26.02 59.90
N LYS A 379 1.47 -25.06 59.88
CA LYS A 379 2.34 -24.75 58.73
C LYS A 379 3.76 -25.25 59.03
N GLU A 380 4.43 -25.88 58.06
CA GLU A 380 5.86 -25.74 57.74
C GLU A 380 6.28 -26.73 56.65
N LYS A 381 7.40 -26.44 55.96
CA LYS A 381 7.94 -27.12 54.75
C LYS A 381 7.08 -26.90 53.49
N ASP A 382 7.61 -26.57 52.29
CA ASP A 382 9.01 -26.49 51.83
C ASP A 382 9.33 -25.16 51.10
N ILE A 383 9.56 -24.06 51.84
CA ILE A 383 10.21 -22.85 51.30
C ILE A 383 11.71 -22.87 51.64
N GLN A 384 12.42 -23.85 51.09
CA GLN A 384 13.90 -23.90 51.15
C GLN A 384 14.59 -24.56 49.94
N THR A 385 13.83 -25.13 48.99
CA THR A 385 14.39 -25.99 47.92
C THR A 385 14.62 -25.27 46.58
N LEU A 386 14.04 -24.08 46.37
CA LEU A 386 14.12 -23.38 45.07
C LEU A 386 15.40 -22.53 44.90
N ASN A 387 15.92 -21.94 45.97
CA ASN A 387 17.12 -21.09 45.95
C ASN A 387 18.46 -21.88 45.93
N LYS A 388 18.44 -23.16 45.57
CA LYS A 388 19.62 -24.05 45.55
C LYS A 388 19.94 -24.68 44.19
N LEU A 389 19.22 -24.29 43.13
CA LEU A 389 19.39 -24.79 41.76
C LEU A 389 19.87 -23.74 40.72
N ILE A 390 20.12 -22.50 41.14
CA ILE A 390 20.57 -21.40 40.25
C ILE A 390 22.10 -21.16 40.35
N SER A 391 22.82 -21.91 41.19
CA SER A 391 24.24 -21.68 41.52
C SER A 391 25.17 -22.88 41.26
N LYS A 392 24.95 -23.64 40.17
CA LYS A 392 25.93 -24.64 39.66
C LYS A 392 25.67 -25.05 38.20
N ASN A 393 26.07 -24.21 37.23
CA ASN A 393 26.51 -24.62 35.88
C ASN A 393 27.04 -23.42 35.05
N THR A 394 27.99 -22.70 35.61
CA THR A 394 28.90 -21.82 34.85
C THR A 394 30.32 -22.39 34.94
N ASN A 395 31.05 -22.30 33.83
CA ASN A 395 32.42 -22.78 33.63
C ASN A 395 32.65 -24.31 33.70
N ILE A 396 32.71 -24.94 32.52
CA ILE A 396 33.81 -25.83 32.11
C ILE A 396 33.83 -25.86 30.56
N ASN A 397 34.99 -26.16 29.95
CA ASN A 397 35.24 -26.32 28.51
C ASN A 397 35.09 -25.07 27.59
N LYS A 398 36.05 -24.15 27.71
CA LYS A 398 36.76 -23.67 26.50
C LYS A 398 37.94 -24.62 26.21
N LYS A 399 38.32 -24.76 24.93
CA LYS A 399 39.33 -25.71 24.36
C LYS A 399 38.82 -27.16 24.45
N ASN A 400 38.69 -27.91 23.35
CA ASN A 400 39.70 -28.10 22.29
C ASN A 400 39.15 -27.92 20.85
N GLN A 401 40.03 -27.47 19.96
CA GLN A 401 39.96 -27.78 18.53
C GLN A 401 40.88 -28.98 18.28
N ASN A 402 40.46 -29.95 17.45
CA ASN A 402 41.17 -30.32 16.22
C ASN A 402 40.69 -31.65 15.59
N LYS A 403 40.81 -31.67 14.25
CA LYS A 403 41.10 -32.81 13.37
C LYS A 403 40.07 -33.95 13.14
N GLU A 404 39.84 -34.14 11.83
CA GLU A 404 39.90 -35.40 11.07
C GLU A 404 38.66 -36.33 10.96
N ASN A 405 38.08 -36.28 9.76
CA ASN A 405 37.97 -37.38 8.78
C ASN A 405 37.47 -38.75 9.26
N GLY A 406 36.33 -39.19 8.72
CA GLY A 406 35.85 -40.58 8.79
C GLY A 406 34.76 -40.87 7.77
N THR A 407 35.14 -41.46 6.64
CA THR A 407 34.22 -42.04 5.63
C THR A 407 33.92 -43.52 5.97
N TYR A 408 33.19 -44.21 5.08
CA TYR A 408 32.75 -45.62 5.16
C TYR A 408 31.55 -45.84 6.11
N LYS A 409 30.35 -46.30 5.73
CA LYS A 409 29.80 -47.11 4.60
C LYS A 409 29.72 -48.62 4.90
N GLU A 410 28.51 -49.16 4.69
CA GLU A 410 28.17 -50.54 4.28
C GLU A 410 27.96 -51.66 5.34
N LEU A 411 27.06 -52.59 4.96
CA LEU A 411 26.79 -53.96 5.47
C LEU A 411 26.14 -54.15 6.86
N TYR A 412 25.25 -55.14 7.08
CA TYR A 412 24.21 -55.79 6.23
C TYR A 412 23.35 -56.76 7.11
N ASN A 413 22.20 -57.20 6.60
CA ASN A 413 21.48 -58.46 6.92
C ASN A 413 20.85 -58.72 8.33
N ASN A 414 19.53 -58.99 8.31
CA ASN A 414 18.84 -60.22 8.77
C ASN A 414 18.88 -60.61 10.28
N ASN A 415 17.90 -61.34 10.85
CA ASN A 415 16.73 -62.05 10.29
C ASN A 415 15.62 -62.30 11.36
N ASP A 416 14.50 -62.94 10.97
CA ASP A 416 13.57 -63.75 11.80
C ASP A 416 12.73 -63.02 12.90
N GLN A 417 11.57 -63.50 13.40
CA GLN A 417 10.53 -64.46 12.94
C GLN A 417 9.23 -64.27 13.78
N TYR A 418 8.21 -65.10 13.52
CA TYR A 418 6.93 -65.30 14.26
C TYR A 418 5.86 -64.20 14.10
N ILE A 419 4.56 -64.44 13.81
CA ILE A 419 3.59 -65.56 13.97
C ILE A 419 2.58 -65.35 15.13
N ILE A 420 1.41 -64.84 14.72
CA ILE A 420 0.03 -65.27 15.02
C ILE A 420 -0.53 -65.18 16.46
N ASP A 421 -1.55 -64.31 16.62
CA ASP A 421 -2.90 -64.65 17.10
C ASP A 421 -3.87 -63.46 16.85
N GLY A 422 -5.19 -63.59 16.64
CA GLY A 422 -5.97 -64.81 16.39
C GLY A 422 -7.41 -64.81 16.95
N LYS A 423 -8.42 -64.30 16.20
CA LYS A 423 -9.80 -64.85 16.15
C LYS A 423 -10.78 -64.13 15.21
N GLU A 424 -11.84 -64.86 14.84
CA GLU A 424 -12.86 -64.52 13.83
C GLU A 424 -14.17 -64.01 14.45
N ASN A 425 -15.08 -63.48 13.61
CA ASN A 425 -16.36 -64.17 13.41
C ASN A 425 -17.01 -63.86 12.05
N LYS A 426 -17.85 -64.79 11.56
CA LYS A 426 -18.50 -64.79 10.22
C LYS A 426 -19.99 -64.47 10.30
N LEU A 427 -20.63 -64.36 9.11
CA LEU A 427 -22.04 -64.55 8.70
C LEU A 427 -22.37 -63.52 7.60
N THR A 428 -22.99 -63.80 6.44
CA THR A 428 -23.47 -65.06 5.82
C THR A 428 -23.50 -64.91 4.29
N GLU A 429 -23.54 -66.02 3.52
CA GLU A 429 -23.58 -66.03 2.05
C GLU A 429 -25.01 -66.22 1.48
N ASN A 430 -25.19 -65.84 0.19
CA ASN A 430 -25.99 -66.52 -0.87
C ASN A 430 -26.35 -65.51 -2.00
N GLY A 431 -26.10 -65.77 -3.30
CA GLY A 431 -25.33 -66.85 -3.94
C GLY A 431 -25.38 -66.79 -5.49
N THR A 432 -24.41 -67.43 -6.17
CA THR A 432 -24.39 -67.85 -7.62
C THR A 432 -24.60 -66.79 -8.72
N GLN A 433 -23.60 -66.46 -9.57
CA GLN A 433 -23.14 -67.17 -10.81
C GLN A 433 -24.13 -67.05 -12.00
N MET A 434 -23.75 -66.91 -13.29
CA MET A 434 -22.53 -67.17 -14.11
C MET A 434 -22.36 -66.07 -15.20
N ASN A 435 -21.32 -65.90 -16.03
CA ASN A 435 -19.89 -66.31 -16.12
C ASN A 435 -19.18 -65.45 -17.23
N GLY A 436 -17.84 -65.54 -17.36
CA GLY A 436 -17.04 -65.04 -18.51
C GLY A 436 -16.13 -63.85 -18.15
N HIS A 437 -14.84 -64.06 -17.82
CA HIS A 437 -13.68 -64.23 -18.72
C HIS A 437 -13.26 -62.94 -19.47
N ILE A 438 -11.97 -62.53 -19.53
CA ILE A 438 -10.72 -63.24 -19.18
C ILE A 438 -9.59 -62.28 -18.72
N SER A 439 -8.61 -62.82 -17.99
CA SER A 439 -7.27 -62.29 -17.60
C SER A 439 -7.05 -60.78 -17.35
N TYR A 440 -6.64 -60.47 -16.12
CA TYR A 440 -5.60 -59.46 -15.88
C TYR A 440 -4.26 -59.93 -16.47
N ASP A 441 -3.36 -59.00 -16.79
CA ASP A 441 -1.95 -59.21 -16.49
C ASP A 441 -1.29 -57.90 -16.03
N ASN A 442 -0.28 -58.00 -15.17
CA ASN A 442 0.41 -56.85 -14.57
C ASN A 442 1.68 -56.52 -15.35
N ASN A 443 2.08 -55.24 -15.38
CA ASN A 443 3.50 -54.90 -15.24
C ASN A 443 3.71 -53.45 -14.79
N MET A 444 4.59 -53.27 -13.81
CA MET A 444 5.20 -51.98 -13.49
C MET A 444 6.34 -51.72 -14.49
N ILE A 445 6.46 -50.50 -15.01
CA ILE A 445 7.65 -50.08 -15.76
C ILE A 445 8.29 -48.88 -15.06
N ASN A 446 9.61 -48.97 -14.92
CA ASN A 446 10.43 -48.05 -14.13
C ASN A 446 10.82 -46.81 -14.96
N CYS A 447 10.97 -45.65 -14.33
CA CYS A 447 11.53 -44.48 -15.01
C CYS A 447 13.05 -44.62 -15.13
N ASN A 448 13.58 -44.80 -16.34
CA ASN A 448 14.92 -44.34 -16.74
C ASN A 448 15.17 -44.56 -18.25
N GLN A 449 14.96 -43.53 -19.06
CA GLN A 449 15.83 -43.22 -20.22
C GLN A 449 15.52 -41.82 -20.77
N VAL A 450 16.57 -41.01 -20.83
CA VAL A 450 16.65 -39.71 -21.51
C VAL A 450 17.95 -39.74 -22.31
N ASN A 451 18.02 -39.01 -23.43
CA ASN A 451 19.12 -38.98 -24.42
C ASN A 451 19.18 -40.19 -25.39
N ALA A 452 18.40 -40.10 -26.47
CA ALA A 452 18.83 -40.48 -27.82
C ALA A 452 17.88 -39.83 -28.84
N PHE A 453 18.42 -39.05 -29.78
CA PHE A 453 17.93 -38.77 -31.15
C PHE A 453 18.55 -37.48 -31.71
N GLU A 454 19.84 -37.57 -32.05
CA GLU A 454 20.44 -36.76 -33.12
C GLU A 454 20.88 -37.70 -34.25
N HIS A 455 21.16 -37.16 -35.44
CA HIS A 455 21.58 -37.88 -36.65
C HIS A 455 20.62 -38.94 -37.22
N ILE A 456 19.66 -38.48 -38.03
CA ILE A 456 19.53 -39.01 -39.41
C ILE A 456 19.43 -37.80 -40.34
N ASN A 457 20.23 -37.79 -41.41
CA ASN A 457 20.12 -36.85 -42.51
C ASN A 457 20.47 -37.58 -43.82
N ASP A 458 20.19 -36.95 -44.95
CA ASP A 458 20.56 -37.34 -46.32
C ASP A 458 19.90 -38.64 -46.86
N TYR A 459 18.89 -38.48 -47.73
CA TYR A 459 19.07 -38.69 -49.18
C TYR A 459 17.81 -38.30 -49.95
N ASN A 460 17.87 -37.17 -50.69
CA ASN A 460 17.50 -37.05 -52.11
C ASN A 460 17.42 -35.57 -52.53
N ILE A 461 18.00 -35.27 -53.69
CA ILE A 461 18.02 -33.95 -54.32
C ILE A 461 17.33 -34.07 -55.67
N HIS A 462 16.33 -33.23 -55.97
CA HIS A 462 16.37 -32.34 -57.15
C HIS A 462 15.14 -31.42 -57.31
N ASN A 463 15.43 -30.19 -57.75
CA ASN A 463 14.61 -29.30 -58.59
C ASN A 463 13.26 -28.79 -58.05
N GLY A 464 13.31 -27.60 -57.44
CA GLY A 464 12.15 -26.76 -57.14
C GLY A 464 12.57 -25.35 -56.72
N HIS A 465 12.90 -24.48 -57.69
CA HIS A 465 13.39 -23.13 -57.40
C HIS A 465 12.30 -22.20 -56.82
N ALA A 466 12.72 -21.36 -55.86
CA ALA A 466 12.08 -20.11 -55.42
C ALA A 466 10.60 -20.17 -55.00
N ASN A 467 10.35 -20.29 -53.68
CA ASN A 467 9.36 -19.53 -52.89
C ASN A 467 9.17 -20.07 -51.44
N TYR A 468 10.25 -20.29 -50.67
CA TYR A 468 10.16 -20.86 -49.31
C TYR A 468 10.91 -20.13 -48.18
N GLU A 469 11.42 -18.91 -48.41
CA GLU A 469 12.06 -18.10 -47.35
C GLU A 469 11.08 -17.14 -46.63
N GLN A 470 9.87 -17.59 -46.28
CA GLN A 470 8.94 -16.72 -45.52
C GLN A 470 7.94 -17.42 -44.58
N ASN A 471 8.25 -18.60 -44.04
CA ASN A 471 7.37 -19.26 -43.05
C ASN A 471 8.04 -19.92 -41.82
N CYS A 472 9.30 -19.60 -41.52
CA CYS A 472 9.87 -19.83 -40.18
C CYS A 472 9.34 -18.81 -39.16
N LYS A 473 8.02 -18.82 -38.90
CA LYS A 473 7.41 -18.03 -37.82
C LYS A 473 7.80 -18.65 -36.47
N SER A 474 7.93 -17.79 -35.46
CA SER A 474 8.56 -18.06 -34.17
C SER A 474 8.13 -19.39 -33.52
N LYS A 475 9.11 -20.11 -32.93
CA LYS A 475 8.90 -21.37 -32.17
C LYS A 475 8.06 -21.17 -30.90
N TYR A 476 7.65 -19.93 -30.61
CA TYR A 476 6.90 -19.50 -29.45
C TYR A 476 5.78 -18.51 -29.83
N ASP A 477 4.65 -18.60 -29.12
CA ASP A 477 3.45 -17.74 -29.27
C ASP A 477 3.66 -16.29 -28.74
N PHE A 478 4.89 -15.83 -28.57
CA PHE A 478 5.23 -14.49 -28.05
C PHE A 478 5.68 -13.53 -29.16
N ASP A 479 5.47 -12.24 -28.93
CA ASP A 479 6.01 -11.19 -29.79
C ASP A 479 7.47 -10.93 -29.38
N GLU A 480 8.42 -11.38 -30.20
CA GLU A 480 9.86 -11.32 -29.91
C GLU A 480 10.39 -9.88 -29.79
N ASN A 481 9.66 -8.89 -30.32
CA ASN A 481 9.98 -7.46 -30.16
C ASN A 481 9.58 -6.92 -28.76
N ILE A 482 8.79 -7.68 -28.00
CA ILE A 482 8.30 -7.37 -26.65
C ILE A 482 8.93 -8.29 -25.60
N CYS A 483 9.05 -9.59 -25.88
CA CYS A 483 9.31 -10.63 -24.89
C CYS A 483 10.07 -11.82 -25.50
N THR A 484 11.35 -11.95 -25.17
CA THR A 484 12.17 -13.15 -25.43
C THR A 484 12.16 -14.06 -24.21
N LEU A 485 12.12 -15.38 -24.40
CA LEU A 485 12.30 -16.37 -23.34
C LEU A 485 13.76 -16.88 -23.34
N LYS A 486 14.43 -16.86 -22.18
CA LYS A 486 15.76 -17.44 -21.99
C LYS A 486 15.63 -18.93 -21.66
N GLU A 487 16.28 -19.77 -22.45
CA GLU A 487 16.28 -21.23 -22.28
C GLU A 487 16.84 -21.64 -20.90
N GLY A 488 16.42 -22.81 -20.40
CA GLY A 488 16.78 -23.33 -19.07
C GLY A 488 16.12 -22.61 -17.88
N ARG A 489 15.64 -21.37 -18.02
CA ARG A 489 15.05 -20.56 -16.93
C ARG A 489 13.59 -20.13 -17.19
N ASP A 490 13.26 -19.71 -18.41
CA ASP A 490 11.95 -19.13 -18.72
C ASP A 490 11.01 -20.15 -19.34
N ILE A 491 9.74 -20.17 -18.90
CA ILE A 491 8.73 -21.12 -19.38
C ILE A 491 7.47 -20.42 -19.89
N ASN A 492 6.88 -20.97 -20.95
CA ASN A 492 5.60 -20.49 -21.49
C ASN A 492 4.43 -21.04 -20.65
N GLY A 493 4.10 -20.33 -19.56
CA GLY A 493 3.00 -20.69 -18.66
C GLY A 493 1.64 -20.73 -19.36
N SER A 494 1.44 -19.89 -20.38
CA SER A 494 0.21 -19.89 -21.21
C SER A 494 0.03 -21.17 -22.04
N MET A 495 1.13 -21.76 -22.53
CA MET A 495 1.11 -23.03 -23.26
C MET A 495 0.95 -24.21 -22.28
N LEU A 496 1.77 -24.26 -21.23
CA LEU A 496 1.74 -25.36 -20.25
C LEU A 496 0.38 -25.46 -19.53
N MET A 497 -0.29 -24.33 -19.26
CA MET A 497 -1.66 -24.32 -18.70
C MET A 497 -2.72 -25.02 -19.57
N LYS A 498 -2.47 -25.24 -20.87
CA LYS A 498 -3.38 -26.07 -21.69
C LYS A 498 -3.37 -27.51 -21.17
N ASN A 499 -2.17 -28.06 -20.95
CA ASN A 499 -1.93 -29.47 -20.66
C ASN A 499 -2.06 -29.82 -19.16
N MET A 500 -1.93 -28.84 -18.25
CA MET A 500 -2.12 -29.07 -16.80
C MET A 500 -3.52 -29.60 -16.46
N ARG A 501 -3.62 -30.51 -15.48
CA ARG A 501 -4.92 -31.04 -15.01
C ARG A 501 -5.80 -29.93 -14.42
N PRO A 502 -7.13 -29.92 -14.65
CA PRO A 502 -8.05 -28.89 -14.17
C PRO A 502 -8.42 -28.99 -12.69
N TYR A 503 -7.94 -30.02 -11.99
CA TYR A 503 -8.11 -30.21 -10.54
C TYR A 503 -6.74 -30.39 -9.87
N CYS A 504 -6.60 -29.81 -8.68
CA CYS A 504 -5.44 -29.96 -7.80
C CYS A 504 -5.95 -30.18 -6.37
N PRO A 505 -5.46 -31.19 -5.62
CA PRO A 505 -5.79 -31.34 -4.19
C PRO A 505 -5.43 -30.09 -3.37
N ILE A 506 -6.18 -29.87 -2.29
CA ILE A 506 -6.01 -28.73 -1.38
C ILE A 506 -4.96 -29.09 -0.32
N GLU A 507 -3.97 -28.21 -0.11
CA GLU A 507 -3.02 -28.31 0.99
C GLU A 507 -3.58 -27.53 2.21
N TYR A 508 -3.99 -28.24 3.26
CA TYR A 508 -4.54 -27.60 4.46
C TYR A 508 -3.43 -27.10 5.38
N VAL A 509 -3.27 -25.78 5.42
CA VAL A 509 -2.30 -25.06 6.23
C VAL A 509 -2.83 -24.84 7.65
N ASP A 510 -1.91 -24.68 8.59
CA ASP A 510 -2.18 -24.27 9.96
C ASP A 510 -2.52 -22.77 10.00
N SER A 511 -3.30 -22.35 10.99
CA SER A 511 -3.89 -20.99 11.03
C SER A 511 -2.88 -19.85 10.99
N GLU A 512 -1.67 -20.10 11.51
CA GLU A 512 -0.54 -19.18 11.58
C GLU A 512 0.57 -19.49 10.56
N ASP A 513 0.33 -20.36 9.57
CA ASP A 513 1.15 -20.39 8.35
C ASP A 513 0.95 -19.07 7.57
N PHE A 514 2.04 -18.57 6.98
CA PHE A 514 2.02 -17.34 6.18
C PHE A 514 1.24 -17.54 4.88
N LEU A 515 0.33 -16.60 4.61
CA LEU A 515 -0.44 -16.54 3.36
C LEU A 515 0.28 -15.69 2.31
N SER A 516 0.83 -14.55 2.74
CA SER A 516 1.39 -13.53 1.85
C SER A 516 2.46 -12.67 2.52
N ILE A 517 3.42 -12.21 1.72
CA ILE A 517 4.33 -11.11 2.06
C ILE A 517 4.03 -9.94 1.14
N LEU A 518 3.83 -8.74 1.70
CA LEU A 518 3.64 -7.52 0.92
C LEU A 518 4.65 -6.43 1.31
N TYR A 519 5.44 -5.98 0.34
CA TYR A 519 6.58 -5.11 0.57
C TYR A 519 6.25 -3.62 0.54
N THR A 520 6.12 -3.04 1.74
CA THR A 520 5.96 -1.60 1.97
C THR A 520 7.30 -0.88 1.98
N SER A 521 7.29 0.44 1.72
CA SER A 521 8.44 1.32 1.89
C SER A 521 8.67 1.64 3.37
N GLY A 522 9.81 1.26 3.93
CA GLY A 522 10.20 1.64 5.29
C GLY A 522 10.89 3.00 5.36
N SER A 523 10.83 3.67 6.51
CA SER A 523 11.59 4.88 6.81
C SER A 523 13.10 4.70 6.60
N THR A 524 13.61 3.52 6.93
CA THR A 524 15.03 3.11 6.85
C THR A 524 15.47 2.69 5.44
N GLY A 525 14.81 3.17 4.37
CA GLY A 525 15.12 2.88 2.96
C GLY A 525 14.77 1.46 2.49
N LYS A 526 15.34 0.41 3.12
CA LYS A 526 15.13 -0.99 2.72
C LYS A 526 13.65 -1.40 2.84
N PRO A 527 13.08 -2.09 1.84
CA PRO A 527 11.70 -2.60 1.87
C PRO A 527 11.35 -3.36 3.15
N LYS A 528 10.07 -3.34 3.53
CA LYS A 528 9.52 -3.97 4.73
C LYS A 528 8.44 -4.97 4.30
N GLY A 529 8.81 -6.25 4.25
CA GLY A 529 7.89 -7.35 3.91
C GLY A 529 6.90 -7.58 5.05
N VAL A 530 5.74 -6.95 4.99
CA VAL A 530 4.66 -7.15 5.97
C VAL A 530 4.07 -8.53 5.72
N THR A 531 4.04 -9.38 6.75
CA THR A 531 3.65 -10.80 6.62
C THR A 531 2.32 -11.07 7.34
N HIS A 532 1.37 -11.62 6.60
CA HIS A 532 0.04 -12.00 7.08
C HIS A 532 -0.14 -13.51 7.10
N THR A 533 -0.82 -14.03 8.11
CA THR A 533 -1.10 -15.45 8.29
C THR A 533 -2.55 -15.80 7.95
N THR A 534 -2.76 -17.08 7.62
CA THR A 534 -3.92 -17.52 6.85
C THR A 534 -5.25 -17.27 7.57
N ALA A 535 -5.50 -17.84 8.74
CA ALA A 535 -6.84 -17.81 9.32
C ALA A 535 -7.29 -16.41 9.77
N GLY A 536 -6.41 -15.69 10.46
CA GLY A 536 -6.70 -14.37 11.01
C GLY A 536 -6.97 -13.32 9.93
N TYR A 537 -6.16 -13.31 8.87
CA TYR A 537 -6.34 -12.42 7.74
C TYR A 537 -7.64 -12.71 6.97
N LEU A 538 -7.95 -13.98 6.68
CA LEU A 538 -9.17 -14.35 5.97
C LEU A 538 -10.44 -13.97 6.76
N LEU A 539 -10.49 -14.24 8.07
CA LEU A 539 -11.65 -13.86 8.88
C LEU A 539 -11.87 -12.35 8.88
N TYR A 540 -10.79 -11.58 9.05
CA TYR A 540 -10.87 -10.14 9.14
C TYR A 540 -11.23 -9.50 7.77
N ALA A 541 -10.69 -10.03 6.66
CA ALA A 541 -11.07 -9.66 5.31
C ALA A 541 -12.56 -9.96 5.03
N PHE A 542 -13.04 -11.16 5.39
CA PHE A 542 -14.45 -11.53 5.29
C PHE A 542 -15.36 -10.56 6.07
N ALA A 543 -15.04 -10.32 7.35
CA ALA A 543 -15.88 -9.55 8.26
C ALA A 543 -15.93 -8.06 7.89
N THR A 544 -14.78 -7.44 7.62
CA THR A 544 -14.73 -6.03 7.19
C THR A 544 -15.45 -5.84 5.86
N SER A 545 -15.25 -6.75 4.88
CA SER A 545 -16.04 -6.73 3.64
C SER A 545 -17.55 -6.81 3.92
N LYS A 546 -17.98 -7.79 4.71
CA LYS A 546 -19.40 -8.05 4.96
C LYS A 546 -20.12 -6.87 5.60
N TYR A 547 -19.56 -6.32 6.68
CA TYR A 547 -20.26 -5.34 7.53
C TYR A 547 -20.04 -3.89 7.11
N ILE A 548 -18.86 -3.51 6.60
CA ILE A 548 -18.56 -2.11 6.23
C ILE A 548 -19.10 -1.76 4.83
N PHE A 549 -19.23 -2.75 3.95
CA PHE A 549 -19.82 -2.58 2.63
C PHE A 549 -21.24 -3.16 2.49
N ASP A 550 -21.86 -3.59 3.61
CA ASP A 550 -23.21 -4.18 3.67
C ASP A 550 -23.48 -5.20 2.53
N ILE A 551 -22.59 -6.20 2.42
CA ILE A 551 -22.59 -7.13 1.29
C ILE A 551 -23.84 -8.04 1.33
N LYS A 552 -24.49 -8.20 0.17
CA LYS A 552 -25.54 -9.18 -0.13
C LYS A 552 -25.01 -10.19 -1.15
N ASP A 553 -25.61 -11.36 -1.21
CA ASP A 553 -25.12 -12.47 -2.04
C ASP A 553 -24.99 -12.11 -3.53
N ASP A 554 -25.89 -11.29 -4.08
CA ASP A 554 -25.87 -10.88 -5.51
C ASP A 554 -25.16 -9.55 -5.81
N ASP A 555 -24.44 -8.97 -4.83
CA ASP A 555 -23.67 -7.74 -5.05
C ASP A 555 -22.51 -7.93 -6.05
N ILE A 556 -22.17 -6.82 -6.71
CA ILE A 556 -21.06 -6.67 -7.66
C ILE A 556 -20.11 -5.60 -7.12
N PHE A 557 -19.02 -6.06 -6.50
CA PHE A 557 -18.07 -5.22 -5.76
C PHE A 557 -17.02 -4.58 -6.67
N GLY A 558 -17.10 -3.26 -6.78
CA GLY A 558 -16.36 -2.41 -7.69
C GLY A 558 -15.09 -1.80 -7.09
N CYS A 559 -14.14 -2.62 -6.63
CA CYS A 559 -12.84 -2.09 -6.20
C CYS A 559 -11.88 -1.94 -7.39
N VAL A 560 -11.36 -0.72 -7.57
CA VAL A 560 -10.45 -0.35 -8.67
C VAL A 560 -8.99 -0.17 -8.23
N ALA A 561 -8.65 -0.66 -7.03
CA ALA A 561 -7.30 -0.65 -6.50
C ALA A 561 -6.42 -1.74 -7.14
N ASP A 562 -5.14 -1.44 -7.35
CA ASP A 562 -4.20 -2.41 -7.92
C ASP A 562 -3.80 -3.47 -6.88
N ILE A 563 -3.77 -4.74 -7.29
CA ILE A 563 -3.46 -5.90 -6.45
C ILE A 563 -2.01 -5.89 -5.94
N GLY A 564 -1.13 -5.09 -6.54
CA GLY A 564 0.19 -4.75 -5.94
C GLY A 564 0.14 -4.02 -4.60
N TRP A 565 -1.05 -3.70 -4.07
CA TRP A 565 -1.27 -3.08 -2.75
C TRP A 565 -2.25 -3.90 -1.89
N VAL A 566 -2.28 -3.61 -0.58
CA VAL A 566 -3.13 -4.32 0.38
C VAL A 566 -4.62 -4.18 0.06
N THR A 567 -5.05 -3.03 -0.48
CA THR A 567 -6.44 -2.80 -0.91
C THR A 567 -6.88 -3.82 -1.96
N GLY A 568 -6.03 -4.15 -2.95
CA GLY A 568 -6.36 -5.16 -3.94
C GLY A 568 -6.27 -6.59 -3.40
N HIS A 569 -5.35 -6.88 -2.47
CA HIS A 569 -5.35 -8.17 -1.75
C HIS A 569 -6.67 -8.37 -1.00
N THR A 570 -7.01 -7.43 -0.12
CA THR A 570 -8.13 -7.59 0.82
C THR A 570 -9.49 -7.38 0.14
N TYR A 571 -9.60 -6.44 -0.80
CA TYR A 571 -10.89 -5.96 -1.32
C TYR A 571 -11.08 -6.06 -2.85
N VAL A 572 -10.08 -6.51 -3.62
CA VAL A 572 -10.33 -7.07 -4.97
C VAL A 572 -10.38 -8.60 -4.91
N VAL A 573 -9.45 -9.24 -4.17
CA VAL A 573 -9.35 -10.71 -4.11
C VAL A 573 -10.10 -11.30 -2.91
N TYR A 574 -9.55 -11.20 -1.70
CA TYR A 574 -9.95 -12.08 -0.60
C TYR A 574 -11.36 -11.80 -0.07
N GLY A 575 -11.65 -10.59 0.41
CA GLY A 575 -12.93 -10.24 1.04
C GLY A 575 -14.18 -10.53 0.20
N PRO A 576 -14.24 -10.12 -1.09
CA PRO A 576 -15.37 -10.43 -1.97
C PRO A 576 -15.53 -11.93 -2.26
N LEU A 577 -14.44 -12.63 -2.58
CA LEU A 577 -14.49 -14.07 -2.87
C LEU A 577 -14.79 -14.91 -1.62
N LEU A 578 -14.34 -14.47 -0.43
CA LEU A 578 -14.72 -15.07 0.84
C LEU A 578 -16.22 -14.93 1.12
N ASN A 579 -16.86 -13.84 0.68
CA ASN A 579 -18.31 -13.64 0.76
C ASN A 579 -19.09 -14.28 -0.40
N GLY A 580 -18.43 -14.87 -1.40
CA GLY A 580 -19.09 -15.59 -2.50
C GLY A 580 -19.79 -14.70 -3.52
N ILE A 581 -19.44 -13.41 -3.56
CA ILE A 581 -20.05 -12.40 -4.45
C ILE A 581 -19.24 -12.19 -5.73
N THR A 582 -19.64 -11.23 -6.57
CA THR A 582 -18.86 -10.85 -7.76
C THR A 582 -17.85 -9.74 -7.43
N THR A 583 -16.60 -9.85 -7.89
CA THR A 583 -15.57 -8.79 -7.77
C THR A 583 -15.16 -8.25 -9.15
N THR A 584 -14.77 -6.97 -9.22
CA THR A 584 -14.19 -6.37 -10.45
C THR A 584 -12.67 -6.38 -10.45
N LEU A 585 -12.06 -6.89 -11.51
CA LEU A 585 -10.65 -6.70 -11.81
C LEU A 585 -10.50 -5.64 -12.91
N PHE A 586 -10.10 -4.43 -12.54
CA PHE A 586 -9.96 -3.28 -13.44
C PHE A 586 -8.51 -3.10 -13.90
N SER A 587 -8.24 -3.19 -15.21
CA SER A 587 -6.87 -3.06 -15.74
C SER A 587 -6.41 -1.63 -16.05
N SER A 588 -7.33 -0.64 -16.08
CA SER A 588 -7.09 0.66 -16.72
C SER A 588 -6.72 1.79 -15.73
N ILE A 589 -7.04 3.04 -16.10
CA ILE A 589 -6.97 4.24 -15.26
C ILE A 589 -8.31 4.99 -15.32
N PRO A 590 -8.67 5.82 -14.31
CA PRO A 590 -9.91 6.62 -14.31
C PRO A 590 -10.15 7.49 -15.55
N THR A 591 -9.07 7.87 -16.24
CA THR A 591 -9.06 8.86 -17.32
C THR A 591 -8.81 8.27 -18.71
N TYR A 592 -8.95 6.94 -18.90
CA TYR A 592 -8.75 6.27 -20.19
C TYR A 592 -9.98 5.43 -20.60
N PRO A 593 -10.64 5.70 -21.74
CA PRO A 593 -10.20 6.59 -22.83
C PRO A 593 -10.37 8.09 -22.50
N ASP A 594 -11.24 8.38 -21.52
CA ASP A 594 -11.56 9.70 -21.01
C ASP A 594 -11.98 9.60 -19.52
N CYS A 595 -12.40 10.72 -18.92
CA CYS A 595 -12.77 10.81 -17.50
C CYS A 595 -14.13 10.18 -17.14
N SER A 596 -14.79 9.48 -18.06
CA SER A 596 -16.02 8.72 -17.79
C SER A 596 -15.78 7.27 -17.38
N ARG A 597 -14.54 6.76 -17.43
CA ARG A 597 -14.29 5.29 -17.40
C ARG A 597 -14.84 4.59 -16.16
N TYR A 598 -14.77 5.21 -14.98
CA TYR A 598 -15.36 4.66 -13.75
C TYR A 598 -16.90 4.63 -13.77
N TRP A 599 -17.53 5.62 -14.38
CA TRP A 599 -18.99 5.75 -14.46
C TRP A 599 -19.57 4.76 -15.48
N ASN A 600 -18.84 4.56 -16.58
CA ASN A 600 -19.11 3.49 -17.54
C ASN A 600 -18.97 2.08 -16.92
N LEU A 601 -17.92 1.85 -16.11
CA LEU A 601 -17.72 0.60 -15.38
C LEU A 601 -18.92 0.29 -14.46
N ILE A 602 -19.38 1.30 -13.69
CA ILE A 602 -20.54 1.16 -12.79
C ILE A 602 -21.81 0.86 -13.60
N GLN A 603 -22.10 1.65 -14.64
CA GLN A 603 -23.30 1.50 -15.47
C GLN A 603 -23.37 0.15 -16.18
N THR A 604 -22.26 -0.29 -16.78
CA THR A 604 -22.16 -1.52 -17.60
C THR A 604 -22.30 -2.77 -16.75
N HIS A 605 -21.66 -2.80 -15.58
CA HIS A 605 -21.63 -3.99 -14.72
C HIS A 605 -22.63 -3.95 -13.57
N LYS A 606 -23.40 -2.85 -13.43
CA LYS A 606 -24.33 -2.59 -12.32
C LYS A 606 -23.68 -2.80 -10.95
N ILE A 607 -22.52 -2.17 -10.77
CA ILE A 607 -21.76 -2.18 -9.51
C ILE A 607 -22.64 -1.69 -8.36
N THR A 608 -22.60 -2.41 -7.24
CA THR A 608 -23.41 -2.14 -6.03
C THR A 608 -22.63 -1.41 -4.94
N GLN A 609 -21.31 -1.59 -4.89
CA GLN A 609 -20.40 -0.80 -4.06
C GLN A 609 -19.17 -0.43 -4.87
N PHE A 610 -18.84 0.86 -4.98
CA PHE A 610 -17.66 1.32 -5.72
C PHE A 610 -16.59 1.85 -4.76
N TYR A 611 -15.34 1.42 -4.91
CA TYR A 611 -14.28 1.63 -3.92
C TYR A 611 -12.97 2.06 -4.58
N THR A 612 -12.55 3.30 -4.33
CA THR A 612 -11.40 3.95 -4.97
C THR A 612 -10.65 4.88 -4.03
N ALA A 613 -9.51 5.44 -4.46
CA ALA A 613 -8.71 6.38 -3.67
C ALA A 613 -9.15 7.84 -3.87
N PRO A 614 -9.08 8.73 -2.85
CA PRO A 614 -9.40 10.14 -2.99
C PRO A 614 -8.63 10.88 -4.09
N THR A 615 -7.43 10.44 -4.44
CA THR A 615 -6.66 11.03 -5.55
C THR A 615 -7.33 10.85 -6.90
N ALA A 616 -7.93 9.68 -7.14
CA ALA A 616 -8.67 9.41 -8.38
C ALA A 616 -9.93 10.27 -8.45
N LEU A 617 -10.60 10.49 -7.31
CA LEU A 617 -11.73 11.40 -7.20
C LEU A 617 -11.31 12.86 -7.48
N ARG A 618 -10.21 13.35 -6.89
CA ARG A 618 -9.66 14.70 -7.18
C ARG A 618 -9.30 14.89 -8.65
N THR A 619 -8.68 13.88 -9.26
CA THR A 619 -8.32 13.91 -10.69
C THR A 619 -9.57 14.03 -11.56
N LEU A 620 -10.61 13.24 -11.28
CA LEU A 620 -11.87 13.28 -12.04
C LEU A 620 -12.64 14.59 -11.80
N MET A 621 -12.71 15.06 -10.56
CA MET A 621 -13.30 16.35 -10.17
C MET A 621 -12.62 17.53 -10.88
N LYS A 622 -11.30 17.48 -11.11
CA LYS A 622 -10.54 18.49 -11.88
C LYS A 622 -10.96 18.59 -13.36
N HIS A 623 -11.58 17.56 -13.92
CA HIS A 623 -12.09 17.55 -15.30
C HIS A 623 -13.60 17.84 -15.43
N GLY A 624 -14.31 18.02 -14.31
CA GLY A 624 -15.69 18.51 -14.28
C GLY A 624 -16.77 17.45 -14.52
N ASP A 625 -17.98 17.76 -14.03
CA ASP A 625 -19.08 16.81 -13.87
C ASP A 625 -19.71 16.29 -15.17
N TYR A 626 -19.39 16.89 -16.33
CA TYR A 626 -19.98 16.52 -17.62
C TYR A 626 -19.80 15.02 -17.93
N TYR A 627 -18.63 14.45 -17.62
CA TYR A 627 -18.34 13.03 -17.80
C TYR A 627 -19.22 12.09 -16.93
N ILE A 628 -19.88 12.60 -15.89
CA ILE A 628 -20.76 11.83 -14.99
C ILE A 628 -22.23 11.93 -15.41
N LYS A 629 -22.68 13.10 -15.90
CA LYS A 629 -24.10 13.42 -16.10
C LYS A 629 -24.86 12.39 -16.95
N ASN A 630 -24.20 11.83 -17.96
CA ASN A 630 -24.79 10.90 -18.92
C ASN A 630 -24.84 9.43 -18.43
N TYR A 631 -24.42 9.14 -17.20
CA TYR A 631 -24.33 7.77 -16.66
C TYR A 631 -25.38 7.46 -15.58
N ASP A 632 -25.99 6.29 -15.72
CA ASP A 632 -26.77 5.63 -14.68
C ASP A 632 -25.86 4.98 -13.63
N LEU A 633 -25.83 5.59 -12.45
CA LEU A 633 -25.12 5.12 -11.26
C LEU A 633 -26.08 4.60 -10.18
N SER A 634 -27.34 4.32 -10.52
CA SER A 634 -28.40 3.97 -9.55
C SER A 634 -28.12 2.67 -8.77
N SER A 635 -27.39 1.73 -9.37
CA SER A 635 -27.00 0.46 -8.75
C SER A 635 -26.06 0.63 -7.57
N CYS A 636 -25.16 1.64 -7.60
CA CYS A 636 -24.23 1.91 -6.52
C CYS A 636 -25.00 2.32 -5.26
N ARG A 637 -24.99 1.48 -4.24
CA ARG A 637 -25.51 1.74 -2.90
C ARG A 637 -24.47 2.49 -2.06
N ILE A 638 -23.23 1.99 -2.03
CA ILE A 638 -22.12 2.50 -1.19
C ILE A 638 -20.95 2.98 -2.07
N LEU A 639 -20.32 4.07 -1.64
CA LEU A 639 -19.17 4.68 -2.28
C LEU A 639 -18.01 4.75 -1.26
N GLY A 640 -17.00 3.91 -1.41
CA GLY A 640 -15.86 3.84 -0.49
C GLY A 640 -14.70 4.76 -0.87
N SER A 641 -13.94 5.20 0.14
CA SER A 641 -12.63 5.86 0.00
C SER A 641 -11.56 5.22 0.88
N VAL A 642 -10.30 5.27 0.43
CA VAL A 642 -9.15 4.56 1.05
C VAL A 642 -7.78 5.14 0.67
N GLY A 643 -6.82 5.03 1.60
CA GLY A 643 -5.37 5.10 1.33
C GLY A 643 -4.71 6.45 1.62
N GLU A 644 -5.50 7.51 1.69
CA GLU A 644 -5.18 8.85 2.16
C GLU A 644 -6.48 9.50 2.69
N PRO A 645 -6.43 10.51 3.59
CA PRO A 645 -7.63 11.20 4.04
C PRO A 645 -8.39 11.84 2.87
N ILE A 646 -9.71 11.64 2.80
CA ILE A 646 -10.56 12.38 1.86
C ILE A 646 -10.82 13.78 2.40
N ASN A 647 -10.42 14.82 1.67
CA ASN A 647 -10.78 16.18 2.08
C ASN A 647 -12.30 16.40 1.92
N PRO A 648 -12.94 17.18 2.82
CA PRO A 648 -14.36 17.52 2.76
C PRO A 648 -14.91 17.91 1.39
N GLU A 649 -14.17 18.66 0.57
CA GLU A 649 -14.68 19.09 -0.74
C GLU A 649 -14.78 17.93 -1.74
N THR A 650 -13.76 17.07 -1.77
CA THR A 650 -13.79 15.83 -2.56
C THR A 650 -14.86 14.87 -2.03
N TRP A 651 -15.09 14.83 -0.72
CA TRP A 651 -16.18 14.07 -0.10
C TRP A 651 -17.55 14.58 -0.54
N ARG A 652 -17.79 15.89 -0.46
CA ARG A 652 -19.05 16.54 -0.90
C ARG A 652 -19.31 16.31 -2.37
N TRP A 653 -18.29 16.41 -3.22
CA TRP A 653 -18.42 16.11 -4.64
C TRP A 653 -18.82 14.64 -4.89
N TYR A 654 -18.15 13.70 -4.21
CA TYR A 654 -18.43 12.27 -4.32
C TYR A 654 -19.84 11.91 -3.83
N TYR A 655 -20.34 12.56 -2.77
CA TYR A 655 -21.73 12.41 -2.29
C TYR A 655 -22.77 13.06 -3.21
N ASN A 656 -22.56 14.33 -3.59
CA ASN A 656 -23.54 15.13 -4.32
C ASN A 656 -23.63 14.75 -5.81
N VAL A 657 -22.49 14.58 -6.50
CA VAL A 657 -22.43 14.41 -7.96
C VAL A 657 -22.47 12.93 -8.34
N VAL A 658 -21.54 12.13 -7.80
CA VAL A 658 -21.45 10.69 -8.10
C VAL A 658 -22.53 9.91 -7.35
N GLY A 659 -22.67 10.14 -6.04
CA GLY A 659 -23.67 9.49 -5.19
C GLY A 659 -25.09 10.01 -5.34
N LYS A 660 -25.28 11.12 -6.09
CA LYS A 660 -26.56 11.81 -6.33
C LYS A 660 -27.37 12.08 -5.05
N LYS A 661 -26.67 12.35 -3.93
CA LYS A 661 -27.19 12.49 -2.55
C LYS A 661 -27.96 11.27 -1.99
N LYS A 662 -27.70 10.07 -2.53
CA LYS A 662 -28.35 8.81 -2.11
C LYS A 662 -27.38 7.73 -1.66
N CYS A 663 -26.13 7.74 -2.13
CA CYS A 663 -25.12 6.79 -1.66
C CYS A 663 -24.63 7.12 -0.25
N VAL A 664 -24.35 6.09 0.55
CA VAL A 664 -23.49 6.24 1.74
C VAL A 664 -22.04 6.35 1.27
N ILE A 665 -21.30 7.33 1.80
CA ILE A 665 -19.85 7.39 1.67
C ILE A 665 -19.22 6.65 2.86
N VAL A 666 -18.42 5.62 2.59
CA VAL A 666 -17.59 4.96 3.62
C VAL A 666 -16.14 5.39 3.45
N ASP A 667 -15.68 6.34 4.25
CA ASP A 667 -14.24 6.62 4.34
C ASP A 667 -13.59 5.57 5.26
N THR A 668 -12.46 5.00 4.84
CA THR A 668 -11.89 3.81 5.48
C THR A 668 -10.43 4.03 5.85
N TYR A 669 -10.16 4.14 7.16
CA TYR A 669 -8.79 4.21 7.68
C TYR A 669 -8.28 2.84 8.06
N TRP A 670 -7.10 2.51 7.50
CA TRP A 670 -6.33 1.28 7.77
C TRP A 670 -4.96 1.30 7.07
N GLN A 671 -4.16 0.27 7.33
CA GLN A 671 -2.76 0.17 6.88
C GLN A 671 -2.49 -1.20 6.22
N THR A 672 -1.32 -1.40 5.61
CA THR A 672 -0.94 -2.75 5.11
C THR A 672 -0.79 -3.74 6.26
N GLU A 673 -0.38 -3.21 7.41
CA GLU A 673 -0.11 -3.85 8.67
C GLU A 673 -1.36 -4.29 9.44
N THR A 674 -2.52 -3.66 9.19
CA THR A 674 -3.79 -4.03 9.86
C THR A 674 -4.57 -5.13 9.13
N GLY A 675 -4.17 -5.48 7.90
CA GLY A 675 -4.74 -6.54 7.05
C GLY A 675 -6.10 -6.17 6.43
N GLY A 676 -6.97 -5.50 7.18
CA GLY A 676 -8.22 -4.91 6.71
C GLY A 676 -8.54 -3.59 7.42
N ILE A 677 -9.74 -3.07 7.16
CA ILE A 677 -10.23 -1.79 7.69
C ILE A 677 -10.30 -1.83 9.23
N VAL A 678 -9.91 -0.72 9.89
CA VAL A 678 -9.95 -0.62 11.36
C VAL A 678 -10.83 0.53 11.88
N ILE A 679 -11.08 1.57 11.08
CA ILE A 679 -12.05 2.63 11.36
C ILE A 679 -12.82 2.91 10.06
N ALA A 680 -14.15 2.85 10.12
CA ALA A 680 -15.07 3.21 9.04
C ALA A 680 -16.50 3.36 9.59
N PRO A 681 -17.36 4.20 9.00
CA PRO A 681 -18.77 4.22 9.35
C PRO A 681 -19.43 2.89 8.93
N ILE A 682 -20.16 2.26 9.85
CA ILE A 682 -21.11 1.20 9.49
C ILE A 682 -22.26 1.83 8.71
N PRO A 683 -22.58 1.37 7.49
CA PRO A 683 -23.66 1.93 6.68
C PRO A 683 -25.02 1.99 7.42
N HIS A 684 -25.79 3.04 7.16
CA HIS A 684 -27.18 3.31 7.65
C HIS A 684 -27.33 3.61 9.14
N LEU A 685 -26.36 3.24 9.97
CA LEU A 685 -26.42 3.41 11.42
C LEU A 685 -25.92 4.78 11.90
N PHE A 686 -25.01 5.41 11.15
CA PHE A 686 -24.27 6.59 11.58
C PHE A 686 -24.34 7.71 10.54
N LYS A 687 -24.44 8.95 11.01
CA LYS A 687 -24.37 10.14 10.15
C LYS A 687 -22.97 10.26 9.57
N MET A 688 -22.84 10.75 8.35
CA MET A 688 -21.52 10.88 7.71
C MET A 688 -20.99 12.30 7.95
N LYS A 689 -19.79 12.42 8.54
CA LYS A 689 -19.06 13.70 8.64
C LYS A 689 -17.99 13.76 7.54
N PRO A 690 -17.93 14.81 6.68
CA PRO A 690 -17.00 14.83 5.55
C PRO A 690 -15.53 14.79 5.99
N GLY A 691 -14.79 13.77 5.60
CA GLY A 691 -13.37 13.59 5.97
C GLY A 691 -13.13 12.95 7.34
N SER A 692 -14.16 12.44 8.01
CA SER A 692 -14.02 11.58 9.18
C SER A 692 -14.09 10.10 8.79
N ALA A 693 -13.23 9.28 9.39
CA ALA A 693 -13.32 7.82 9.31
C ALA A 693 -14.42 7.24 10.21
N SER A 694 -15.11 8.09 11.00
CA SER A 694 -16.16 7.70 11.94
C SER A 694 -15.66 6.78 13.07
N LEU A 695 -16.23 5.59 13.25
CA LEU A 695 -16.08 4.77 14.46
C LEU A 695 -15.20 3.52 14.21
N PRO A 696 -14.56 2.97 15.26
CA PRO A 696 -13.76 1.75 15.16
C PRO A 696 -14.58 0.53 14.75
N PHE A 697 -13.94 -0.38 14.00
CA PHE A 697 -14.51 -1.68 13.68
C PHE A 697 -14.44 -2.65 14.87
N PHE A 698 -15.17 -3.77 14.78
CA PHE A 698 -15.14 -4.83 15.79
C PHE A 698 -13.70 -5.31 16.09
N GLY A 699 -13.41 -5.55 17.37
CA GLY A 699 -12.08 -5.95 17.87
C GLY A 699 -11.04 -4.81 17.97
N ILE A 700 -11.33 -3.61 17.47
CA ILE A 700 -10.39 -2.48 17.44
C ILE A 700 -10.65 -1.54 18.62
N GLN A 701 -9.92 -1.72 19.71
CA GLN A 701 -9.90 -0.74 20.80
C GLN A 701 -8.90 0.38 20.49
N LEU A 702 -9.38 1.50 19.96
CA LEU A 702 -8.57 2.70 19.72
C LEU A 702 -8.24 3.45 21.02
N GLU A 703 -7.06 4.05 21.05
CA GLU A 703 -6.64 4.96 22.10
C GLU A 703 -5.86 6.12 21.48
N ILE A 704 -6.12 7.35 21.95
CA ILE A 704 -5.35 8.54 21.59
C ILE A 704 -4.42 8.82 22.77
N LEU A 705 -3.12 8.84 22.53
CA LEU A 705 -2.10 9.10 23.55
C LEU A 705 -1.57 10.53 23.40
N ASN A 706 -1.37 11.24 24.50
CA ASN A 706 -0.63 12.50 24.46
C ASN A 706 0.81 12.23 23.98
N SER A 707 1.33 13.06 23.07
CA SER A 707 2.58 12.73 22.38
C SER A 707 3.85 12.90 23.23
N LYS A 708 3.75 13.56 24.40
CA LYS A 708 4.85 13.74 25.36
C LYS A 708 4.82 12.69 26.48
N THR A 709 3.67 12.49 27.12
CA THR A 709 3.55 11.58 28.28
C THR A 709 3.24 10.14 27.90
N LEU A 710 2.77 9.90 26.66
CA LEU A 710 2.19 8.64 26.19
C LEU A 710 0.97 8.16 27.00
N GLU A 711 0.37 9.03 27.80
CA GLU A 711 -0.82 8.70 28.60
C GLU A 711 -2.14 8.81 27.80
N PRO A 712 -3.10 7.94 28.17
CA PRO A 712 -4.54 8.02 28.02
C PRO A 712 -5.27 9.36 27.83
N LEU A 713 -5.44 9.93 26.63
CA LEU A 713 -6.35 11.09 26.48
C LEU A 713 -7.83 10.63 26.49
N LYS A 714 -8.52 11.01 27.57
CA LYS A 714 -9.91 10.62 27.90
C LYS A 714 -10.91 11.69 27.45
N GLY A 715 -12.13 11.25 27.12
CA GLY A 715 -13.23 12.13 26.74
C GLY A 715 -13.26 12.50 25.25
N PRO A 716 -14.22 13.34 24.84
CA PRO A 716 -14.25 13.97 23.51
C PRO A 716 -13.22 15.10 23.40
N ASN A 717 -13.09 15.68 22.20
CA ASN A 717 -12.25 16.82 21.89
C ASN A 717 -10.76 16.65 22.25
N VAL A 718 -10.20 15.46 21.98
CA VAL A 718 -8.78 15.17 22.22
C VAL A 718 -8.05 14.84 20.91
N CYS A 719 -6.80 15.28 20.79
CA CYS A 719 -5.91 14.94 19.67
C CYS A 719 -4.59 14.38 20.18
N GLY A 720 -3.94 13.50 19.40
CA GLY A 720 -2.66 12.92 19.76
C GLY A 720 -2.24 11.79 18.82
N ILE A 721 -1.43 10.88 19.35
CA ILE A 721 -0.94 9.69 18.65
C ILE A 721 -2.05 8.63 18.62
N LEU A 722 -2.37 8.11 17.43
CA LEU A 722 -3.36 7.03 17.29
C LEU A 722 -2.71 5.66 17.56
N CYS A 723 -3.22 4.96 18.55
CA CYS A 723 -2.79 3.62 18.97
C CYS A 723 -3.98 2.64 19.02
N ILE A 724 -3.67 1.34 18.95
CA ILE A 724 -4.65 0.26 19.18
C ILE A 724 -4.21 -0.56 20.39
N LYS A 725 -5.09 -0.71 21.39
CA LYS A 725 -4.80 -1.33 22.70
C LYS A 725 -4.79 -2.86 22.67
N SER A 726 -5.64 -3.44 21.82
CA SER A 726 -5.86 -4.88 21.70
C SER A 726 -5.41 -5.42 20.34
N SER A 727 -5.02 -6.69 20.27
CA SER A 727 -4.83 -7.38 18.99
C SER A 727 -6.17 -7.67 18.31
N TRP A 728 -6.16 -7.77 16.99
CA TRP A 728 -7.28 -8.20 16.15
C TRP A 728 -6.81 -9.28 15.15
N PRO A 729 -7.70 -10.14 14.62
CA PRO A 729 -7.29 -11.29 13.80
C PRO A 729 -6.43 -10.95 12.57
N GLY A 730 -6.73 -9.83 11.91
CA GLY A 730 -6.07 -9.40 10.65
C GLY A 730 -4.72 -8.71 10.82
N MET A 731 -4.23 -8.53 12.05
CA MET A 731 -2.94 -7.87 12.32
C MET A 731 -1.76 -8.62 11.69
N LEU A 732 -0.75 -7.91 11.17
CA LEU A 732 0.50 -8.54 10.72
C LEU A 732 1.15 -9.38 11.85
N ARG A 733 1.80 -10.50 11.48
CA ARG A 733 2.50 -11.34 12.47
C ARG A 733 3.99 -11.06 12.56
N THR A 734 4.61 -10.60 11.47
CA THR A 734 6.04 -10.25 11.46
C THR A 734 6.37 -9.32 10.29
N VAL A 735 7.56 -8.71 10.36
CA VAL A 735 8.30 -8.34 9.16
C VAL A 735 9.12 -9.56 8.72
N TYR A 736 9.00 -9.95 7.46
CA TYR A 736 9.66 -11.14 6.92
C TYR A 736 11.18 -11.03 7.04
N GLY A 737 11.84 -12.11 7.47
CA GLY A 737 13.29 -12.17 7.70
C GLY A 737 13.83 -11.27 8.84
N ASN A 738 12.99 -10.49 9.53
CA ASN A 738 13.43 -9.58 10.59
C ASN A 738 12.31 -9.30 11.62
N HIS A 739 12.04 -10.27 12.50
CA HIS A 739 11.01 -10.11 13.53
C HIS A 739 11.31 -8.96 14.51
N ASN A 740 12.57 -8.66 14.80
CA ASN A 740 12.92 -7.52 15.67
C ASN A 740 12.42 -6.18 15.09
N ARG A 741 12.37 -6.03 13.76
CA ARG A 741 11.80 -4.85 13.10
C ARG A 741 10.28 -4.72 13.30
N LEU A 742 9.55 -5.79 13.63
CA LEU A 742 8.16 -5.69 14.10
C LEU A 742 8.12 -4.90 15.41
N ILE A 743 8.80 -5.42 16.44
CA ILE A 743 8.80 -4.84 17.79
C ILE A 743 9.27 -3.38 17.73
N LYS A 744 10.39 -3.11 17.05
CA LYS A 744 10.97 -1.77 16.86
C LYS A 744 10.08 -0.75 16.16
N THR A 745 9.20 -1.19 15.25
CA THR A 745 8.38 -0.28 14.44
C THR A 745 7.02 0.00 15.08
N TYR A 746 6.42 -0.97 15.79
CA TYR A 746 5.02 -0.88 16.23
C TYR A 746 4.79 -1.03 17.74
N PHE A 747 5.73 -1.57 18.51
CA PHE A 747 5.52 -1.92 19.93
C PHE A 747 6.53 -1.27 20.89
N GLU A 748 7.76 -0.98 20.46
CA GLU A 748 8.78 -0.24 21.22
C GLU A 748 8.37 1.25 21.38
N ALA A 749 7.71 1.82 20.36
CA ALA A 749 7.28 3.21 20.31
C ALA A 749 6.19 3.57 21.33
N CYS A 750 5.19 2.71 21.52
CA CYS A 750 4.12 2.90 22.49
C CYS A 750 3.93 1.58 23.25
N PRO A 751 4.66 1.36 24.36
CA PRO A 751 4.68 0.08 25.06
C PRO A 751 3.27 -0.41 25.43
N SER A 752 2.99 -1.69 25.18
CA SER A 752 1.67 -2.32 25.31
C SER A 752 0.58 -1.85 24.33
N TYR A 753 0.92 -1.07 23.30
CA TYR A 753 0.02 -0.70 22.19
C TYR A 753 0.59 -1.15 20.83
N TYR A 754 -0.27 -1.23 19.82
CA TYR A 754 0.15 -1.11 18.42
C TYR A 754 0.17 0.37 18.03
N PHE A 755 1.36 0.90 17.76
CA PHE A 755 1.58 2.24 17.24
C PHE A 755 1.32 2.30 15.73
N THR A 756 0.36 3.11 15.31
CA THR A 756 0.05 3.31 13.87
C THR A 756 1.08 4.21 13.17
N GLY A 757 1.65 5.17 13.89
CA GLY A 757 2.41 6.30 13.32
C GLY A 757 1.56 7.36 12.61
N ASP A 758 0.23 7.30 12.74
CA ASP A 758 -0.70 8.33 12.32
C ASP A 758 -1.18 9.15 13.54
N GLY A 759 -1.44 10.44 13.34
CA GLY A 759 -2.12 11.29 14.31
C GLY A 759 -3.64 11.24 14.13
N ALA A 760 -4.39 11.42 15.22
CA ALA A 760 -5.84 11.49 15.17
C ALA A 760 -6.43 12.44 16.21
N TYR A 761 -7.57 13.03 15.86
CA TYR A 761 -8.47 13.78 16.73
C TYR A 761 -9.78 13.01 16.90
N ARG A 762 -10.38 13.07 18.10
CA ARG A 762 -11.70 12.50 18.42
C ARG A 762 -12.64 13.62 18.86
N ASP A 763 -13.78 13.75 18.16
CA ASP A 763 -14.77 14.81 18.41
C ASP A 763 -15.81 14.46 19.50
N GLU A 764 -16.80 15.33 19.65
CA GLU A 764 -17.89 15.23 20.64
C GLU A 764 -18.81 14.02 20.45
N ASP A 765 -19.01 13.58 19.21
CA ASP A 765 -19.75 12.34 18.90
C ASP A 765 -18.87 11.08 19.03
N GLY A 766 -17.57 11.26 19.33
CA GLY A 766 -16.58 10.20 19.40
C GLY A 766 -16.02 9.75 18.04
N TYR A 767 -16.25 10.52 16.97
CA TYR A 767 -15.78 10.20 15.62
C TYR A 767 -14.29 10.50 15.48
N TYR A 768 -13.57 9.64 14.77
CA TYR A 768 -12.13 9.77 14.56
C TYR A 768 -11.80 10.48 13.24
N TRP A 769 -10.90 11.45 13.34
CA TRP A 769 -10.41 12.29 12.26
C TRP A 769 -8.91 12.08 12.12
N ILE A 770 -8.45 11.61 10.96
CA ILE A 770 -7.06 11.20 10.75
C ILE A 770 -6.25 12.38 10.20
N SER A 771 -5.37 12.94 11.02
CA SER A 771 -4.51 14.08 10.63
C SER A 771 -3.31 13.69 9.79
N GLY A 772 -3.08 12.37 9.62
CA GLY A 772 -2.06 11.81 8.73
C GLY A 772 -0.80 11.37 9.47
N ARG A 773 0.29 11.17 8.71
CA ARG A 773 1.56 10.64 9.23
C ARG A 773 2.21 11.60 10.23
N ILE A 774 2.57 11.10 11.40
CA ILE A 774 3.36 11.87 12.39
C ILE A 774 4.75 12.20 11.81
N ASP A 775 5.29 11.35 10.93
CA ASP A 775 6.55 11.63 10.22
C ASP A 775 6.42 12.67 9.07
N ASP A 776 5.22 13.21 8.84
CA ASP A 776 4.95 14.37 7.96
C ASP A 776 4.64 15.68 8.74
N THR A 777 4.73 15.73 10.09
CA THR A 777 4.58 17.01 10.83
C THR A 777 5.74 17.96 10.59
N LEU A 778 5.44 19.24 10.41
CA LEU A 778 6.40 20.36 10.34
C LEU A 778 6.69 20.89 11.75
N ASN A 779 7.83 21.51 12.02
CA ASN A 779 8.12 22.22 13.28
C ASN A 779 8.51 23.69 13.04
N VAL A 780 7.55 24.59 13.20
CA VAL A 780 7.64 26.01 12.80
C VAL A 780 7.63 26.89 14.05
N SER A 781 8.77 27.50 14.35
CA SER A 781 8.99 28.30 15.57
C SER A 781 8.67 27.55 16.88
N GLY A 782 8.80 26.23 16.90
CA GLY A 782 8.48 25.37 18.05
C GLY A 782 7.09 24.72 18.00
N HIS A 783 6.17 25.23 17.18
CA HIS A 783 4.84 24.63 16.99
C HIS A 783 4.90 23.50 15.97
N ARG A 784 4.34 22.31 16.27
CA ARG A 784 4.15 21.29 15.23
C ARG A 784 2.85 21.47 14.47
N LEU A 785 2.98 21.57 13.15
CA LEU A 785 1.87 21.70 12.21
C LEU A 785 1.68 20.42 11.41
N GLY A 786 0.43 19.98 11.25
CA GLY A 786 0.09 18.86 10.38
C GLY A 786 0.07 19.28 8.91
N ALA A 787 0.93 18.69 8.07
CA ALA A 787 0.98 19.03 6.64
C ALA A 787 -0.40 18.89 5.96
N ALA A 788 -1.18 17.86 6.32
CA ALA A 788 -2.51 17.61 5.77
C ALA A 788 -3.55 18.70 6.11
N GLU A 789 -3.38 19.45 7.20
CA GLU A 789 -4.28 20.54 7.59
C GLU A 789 -4.06 21.77 6.69
N ILE A 790 -2.80 22.18 6.51
CA ILE A 790 -2.43 23.27 5.60
C ILE A 790 -2.80 22.90 4.16
N GLU A 791 -2.62 21.63 3.77
CA GLU A 791 -3.13 21.11 2.50
C GLU A 791 -4.67 21.22 2.40
N HIS A 792 -5.41 20.89 3.47
CA HIS A 792 -6.87 21.03 3.45
C HIS A 792 -7.30 22.49 3.29
N ALA A 793 -6.74 23.42 4.07
CA ALA A 793 -7.04 24.83 3.99
C ALA A 793 -6.73 25.44 2.60
N LEU A 794 -5.67 24.97 1.93
CA LEU A 794 -5.36 25.38 0.55
C LEU A 794 -6.35 24.83 -0.48
N VAL A 795 -6.82 23.59 -0.32
CA VAL A 795 -7.79 22.94 -1.25
C VAL A 795 -9.22 23.45 -1.07
N GLN A 796 -9.57 24.07 0.06
CA GLN A 796 -10.85 24.80 0.22
C GLN A 796 -10.94 26.03 -0.71
N HIS A 797 -9.83 26.58 -1.18
CA HIS A 797 -9.83 27.75 -2.07
C HIS A 797 -10.34 27.40 -3.48
N SER A 798 -11.26 28.21 -4.03
CA SER A 798 -12.00 27.93 -5.27
C SER A 798 -11.11 27.50 -6.45
N CYS A 799 -9.97 28.16 -6.64
CA CYS A 799 -9.01 27.91 -7.73
C CYS A 799 -8.13 26.64 -7.60
N ILE A 800 -8.06 25.96 -6.44
CA ILE A 800 -7.06 24.90 -6.17
C ILE A 800 -7.66 23.49 -6.27
N SER A 801 -7.00 22.58 -6.98
CA SER A 801 -7.42 21.18 -7.13
C SER A 801 -6.68 20.22 -6.20
N GLU A 802 -5.39 20.47 -5.96
CA GLU A 802 -4.52 19.67 -5.09
C GLU A 802 -3.45 20.55 -4.45
N SER A 803 -2.92 20.11 -3.31
CA SER A 803 -1.76 20.71 -2.67
C SER A 803 -0.92 19.65 -1.97
N ALA A 804 0.37 19.94 -1.80
CA ALA A 804 1.28 19.17 -0.95
C ALA A 804 2.14 20.11 -0.11
N VAL A 805 2.28 19.84 1.17
CA VAL A 805 3.03 20.70 2.11
C VAL A 805 4.21 19.95 2.71
N VAL A 806 5.36 20.62 2.78
CA VAL A 806 6.60 20.11 3.35
C VAL A 806 7.36 21.23 4.08
N SER A 807 8.29 20.86 4.95
CA SER A 807 9.21 21.80 5.58
C SER A 807 10.46 22.06 4.74
N PHE A 808 11.04 23.25 4.91
CA PHE A 808 12.40 23.58 4.48
C PHE A 808 13.14 24.27 5.63
N SER A 809 14.48 24.23 5.63
CA SER A 809 15.28 24.88 6.68
C SER A 809 15.14 26.41 6.63
N HIS A 810 14.78 27.03 7.75
CA HIS A 810 14.50 28.47 7.85
C HIS A 810 15.23 29.09 9.04
N LYS A 811 16.25 29.92 8.76
CA LYS A 811 17.19 30.52 9.74
C LYS A 811 16.57 30.99 11.06
N VAL A 812 15.40 31.64 11.02
CA VAL A 812 14.69 32.15 12.22
C VAL A 812 13.72 31.15 12.87
N LYS A 813 12.97 30.35 12.08
CA LYS A 813 11.85 29.52 12.56
C LYS A 813 12.24 28.07 12.88
N GLY A 814 13.48 27.67 12.60
CA GLY A 814 13.85 26.26 12.49
C GLY A 814 13.39 25.71 11.13
N GLU A 815 12.11 25.38 10.99
CA GLU A 815 11.50 25.06 9.69
C GLU A 815 10.56 26.17 9.19
N GLY A 816 10.54 26.35 7.87
CA GLY A 816 9.58 27.19 7.15
C GLY A 816 8.57 26.34 6.38
N ILE A 817 7.40 26.92 6.10
CA ILE A 817 6.28 26.22 5.44
C ILE A 817 6.39 26.39 3.91
N LEU A 818 6.62 25.29 3.19
CA LEU A 818 6.64 25.23 1.73
C LEU A 818 5.42 24.45 1.22
N CYS A 819 4.58 25.13 0.44
CA CYS A 819 3.39 24.55 -0.18
C CYS A 819 3.59 24.44 -1.69
N PHE A 820 3.28 23.29 -2.27
CA PHE A 820 3.12 23.11 -3.71
C PHE A 820 1.62 23.02 -4.01
N VAL A 821 1.11 23.83 -4.93
CA VAL A 821 -0.34 23.90 -5.23
C VAL A 821 -0.61 23.74 -6.72
N VAL A 822 -1.68 23.03 -7.05
CA VAL A 822 -2.12 22.75 -8.42
C VAL A 822 -3.45 23.45 -8.66
N LYS A 823 -3.54 24.26 -9.72
CA LYS A 823 -4.78 24.92 -10.13
C LYS A 823 -5.79 23.94 -10.74
N LYS A 824 -7.09 24.19 -10.54
CA LYS A 824 -8.17 23.59 -11.35
C LYS A 824 -8.01 24.05 -12.81
N LEU A 825 -8.37 23.19 -13.76
CA LEU A 825 -8.43 23.57 -15.18
C LEU A 825 -9.75 24.30 -15.43
N THR A 826 -9.69 25.60 -15.73
CA THR A 826 -10.88 26.43 -15.90
C THR A 826 -11.55 26.21 -17.25
N SER A 827 -12.79 25.75 -17.24
CA SER A 827 -13.71 25.72 -18.39
C SER A 827 -15.06 26.34 -18.03
N PHE A 828 -15.03 27.57 -17.49
CA PHE A 828 -16.23 28.38 -17.31
C PHE A 828 -16.73 28.89 -18.67
N GLN A 829 -17.53 28.07 -19.38
CA GLN A 829 -18.39 28.61 -20.43
C GLN A 829 -19.53 29.41 -19.77
N LYS A 830 -19.72 30.65 -20.22
CA LYS A 830 -20.95 31.41 -19.95
C LYS A 830 -22.12 30.62 -20.56
N TYR A 831 -23.18 30.42 -19.77
CA TYR A 831 -24.43 29.92 -20.32
C TYR A 831 -24.95 30.92 -21.37
N PRO A 832 -25.43 30.47 -22.55
CA PRO A 832 -26.21 31.33 -23.41
C PRO A 832 -27.46 31.79 -22.65
N GLU A 833 -27.78 33.08 -22.70
CA GLU A 833 -29.06 33.57 -22.22
C GLU A 833 -30.17 32.94 -23.07
N CYS A 834 -31.15 32.32 -22.40
CA CYS A 834 -32.27 31.72 -23.09
C CYS A 834 -33.23 32.84 -23.54
N ASN A 835 -33.10 33.27 -24.80
CA ASN A 835 -34.16 33.99 -25.50
C ASN A 835 -35.37 33.06 -25.65
N GLY A 836 -36.21 33.01 -24.62
CA GLY A 836 -37.54 32.42 -24.68
C GLY A 836 -38.52 33.43 -25.25
N ASP A 837 -39.30 33.03 -26.25
CA ASP A 837 -40.30 33.89 -26.86
C ASP A 837 -41.39 34.31 -25.85
N ASN A 838 -41.65 35.62 -25.75
CA ASN A 838 -42.71 36.16 -24.91
C ASN A 838 -44.08 35.83 -25.51
N ASN A 839 -44.90 35.06 -24.78
CA ASN A 839 -46.35 34.99 -24.99
C ASN A 839 -47.07 34.59 -23.69
N ASN A 840 -47.28 35.58 -22.81
CA ASN A 840 -48.58 35.97 -22.24
C ASN A 840 -48.36 36.90 -21.03
N ASN A 841 -49.18 37.93 -20.91
CA ASN A 841 -49.09 38.94 -19.87
C ASN A 841 -50.06 38.67 -18.69
N ASP A 842 -49.81 39.38 -17.59
CA ASP A 842 -50.76 39.74 -16.52
C ASP A 842 -51.25 38.59 -15.60
N GLU A 843 -51.53 38.79 -14.30
CA GLU A 843 -51.60 40.03 -13.51
C GLU A 843 -50.65 40.04 -12.28
N LEU A 844 -50.43 41.24 -11.71
CA LEU A 844 -49.69 41.45 -10.46
C LEU A 844 -50.58 41.33 -9.20
N ASN A 845 -49.86 41.19 -8.06
CA ASN A 845 -50.18 41.61 -6.69
C ASN A 845 -50.61 40.52 -5.70
N ASN A 846 -49.70 40.14 -4.78
CA ASN A 846 -49.80 40.54 -3.36
C ASN A 846 -48.67 39.99 -2.45
N ARG A 847 -47.83 40.92 -1.96
CA ARG A 847 -47.29 41.06 -0.58
C ARG A 847 -45.79 41.38 -0.52
N SER A 848 -45.49 42.63 -0.15
CA SER A 848 -44.26 42.95 0.55
C SER A 848 -44.43 42.65 2.04
N LEU A 849 -43.34 42.25 2.71
CA LEU A 849 -42.92 42.61 4.08
C LEU A 849 -41.93 41.57 4.62
N LEU A 850 -40.63 41.88 4.52
CA LEU A 850 -39.69 41.86 5.65
C LEU A 850 -38.31 42.33 5.19
N SER A 851 -37.99 43.59 5.51
CA SER A 851 -36.68 44.22 5.34
C SER A 851 -35.66 43.58 6.29
N SER A 852 -34.58 43.01 5.77
CA SER A 852 -33.27 43.67 5.62
C SER A 852 -32.35 43.56 6.84
N ASN A 853 -31.29 42.76 6.72
CA ASN A 853 -29.90 43.17 7.00
C ASN A 853 -28.91 42.03 6.66
N ASP A 854 -28.59 41.86 5.38
CA ASP A 854 -27.46 41.03 4.92
C ASP A 854 -26.78 41.68 3.70
N ASN A 855 -26.02 42.75 3.99
CA ASN A 855 -24.91 43.20 3.14
C ASN A 855 -23.63 42.71 3.84
N ILE A 856 -22.60 42.15 3.19
CA ILE A 856 -22.16 42.35 1.80
C ILE A 856 -21.69 41.01 1.20
N VAL A 857 -22.23 40.60 0.04
CA VAL A 857 -21.63 39.54 -0.79
C VAL A 857 -21.01 40.19 -2.03
N GLN A 858 -19.69 40.40 -2.01
CA GLN A 858 -18.96 40.83 -3.21
C GLN A 858 -18.73 39.63 -4.13
N ASN A 859 -19.51 39.55 -5.20
CA ASN A 859 -19.28 38.63 -6.32
C ASN A 859 -18.01 39.05 -7.09
N HIS A 860 -16.83 38.59 -6.64
CA HIS A 860 -15.61 38.73 -7.42
C HIS A 860 -15.61 37.74 -8.60
N THR A 861 -15.70 38.29 -9.82
CA THR A 861 -15.51 37.55 -11.06
C THR A 861 -14.07 37.03 -11.14
N HIS A 862 -13.88 35.71 -11.00
CA HIS A 862 -12.57 35.04 -11.00
C HIS A 862 -11.89 34.94 -12.40
N GLU A 863 -12.03 35.97 -13.26
CA GLU A 863 -11.27 36.10 -14.50
C GLU A 863 -9.99 36.92 -14.22
N ASN A 864 -8.84 36.45 -14.69
CA ASN A 864 -7.50 37.08 -14.58
C ASN A 864 -6.93 37.29 -13.16
N TYR A 865 -6.60 36.18 -12.49
CA TYR A 865 -5.61 36.19 -11.40
C TYR A 865 -4.19 35.97 -11.91
N THR A 866 -3.26 36.87 -11.54
CA THR A 866 -1.82 36.59 -11.61
C THR A 866 -1.43 35.57 -10.53
N ASP A 867 -0.32 34.87 -10.74
CA ASP A 867 0.19 33.87 -9.79
C ASP A 867 0.55 34.51 -8.45
N GLU A 868 1.11 35.72 -8.46
CA GLU A 868 1.39 36.53 -7.27
C GLU A 868 0.14 36.80 -6.44
N LYS A 869 -0.93 37.32 -7.07
CA LYS A 869 -2.17 37.69 -6.37
C LYS A 869 -2.83 36.45 -5.75
N LEU A 870 -2.81 35.32 -6.46
CA LEU A 870 -3.31 34.06 -5.93
C LEU A 870 -2.46 33.54 -4.77
N ILE A 871 -1.13 33.67 -4.82
CA ILE A 871 -0.23 33.28 -3.72
C ILE A 871 -0.49 34.13 -2.47
N GLU A 872 -0.74 35.43 -2.60
CA GLU A 872 -1.11 36.28 -1.47
C GLU A 872 -2.48 35.92 -0.88
N GLU A 873 -3.51 35.72 -1.73
CA GLU A 873 -4.84 35.31 -1.27
C GLU A 873 -4.80 33.96 -0.55
N LEU A 874 -4.07 32.96 -1.06
CA LEU A 874 -3.89 31.66 -0.41
C LEU A 874 -3.20 31.77 0.95
N LYS A 875 -2.22 32.68 1.10
CA LYS A 875 -1.57 32.93 2.41
C LYS A 875 -2.53 33.55 3.41
N LEU A 876 -3.33 34.52 2.98
CA LEU A 876 -4.38 35.13 3.81
C LEU A 876 -5.48 34.12 4.15
N TYR A 877 -5.81 33.21 3.24
CA TYR A 877 -6.81 32.16 3.44
C TYR A 877 -6.36 31.14 4.50
N VAL A 878 -5.15 30.58 4.39
CA VAL A 878 -4.58 29.67 5.41
C VAL A 878 -4.48 30.37 6.78
N ARG A 879 -4.07 31.65 6.78
CA ARG A 879 -4.02 32.49 8.00
C ARG A 879 -5.41 32.74 8.63
N LYS A 880 -6.48 32.73 7.84
CA LYS A 880 -7.88 32.92 8.27
C LYS A 880 -8.55 31.63 8.75
N VAL A 881 -8.19 30.48 8.16
CA VAL A 881 -8.73 29.17 8.53
C VAL A 881 -8.02 28.59 9.75
N ILE A 882 -6.69 28.43 9.67
CA ILE A 882 -5.88 27.79 10.71
C ILE A 882 -5.37 28.84 11.70
N GLY A 883 -4.60 29.83 11.22
CA GLY A 883 -4.09 30.92 12.04
C GLY A 883 -2.74 31.49 11.56
N PRO A 884 -2.23 32.56 12.19
CA PRO A 884 -0.99 33.24 11.78
C PRO A 884 0.26 32.33 11.71
N ILE A 885 0.41 31.38 12.63
CA ILE A 885 1.57 30.48 12.70
C ILE A 885 1.66 29.56 11.47
N ALA A 886 0.53 29.17 10.90
CA ALA A 886 0.43 28.29 9.74
C ALA A 886 0.59 29.01 8.39
N THR A 887 0.82 30.34 8.37
CA THR A 887 0.94 31.12 7.13
C THR A 887 2.10 30.61 6.26
N PRO A 888 1.87 30.17 5.01
CA PRO A 888 2.93 29.66 4.14
C PRO A 888 4.04 30.68 3.86
N ASP A 889 5.30 30.26 4.01
CA ASP A 889 6.45 31.08 3.62
C ASP A 889 6.59 31.10 2.10
N ILE A 890 6.57 29.94 1.46
CA ILE A 890 6.62 29.78 0.01
C ILE A 890 5.38 29.00 -0.45
N ILE A 891 4.75 29.48 -1.52
CA ILE A 891 3.75 28.74 -2.29
C ILE A 891 4.25 28.66 -3.73
N CYS A 892 4.47 27.44 -4.23
CA CYS A 892 4.85 27.16 -5.60
C CYS A 892 3.63 26.67 -6.37
N ILE A 893 3.20 27.43 -7.40
CA ILE A 893 2.18 26.97 -8.34
C ILE A 893 2.84 26.00 -9.33
N VAL A 894 2.30 24.77 -9.43
CA VAL A 894 2.87 23.67 -10.21
C VAL A 894 1.78 22.93 -11.02
N PRO A 895 2.09 22.33 -12.18
CA PRO A 895 1.07 21.74 -13.05
C PRO A 895 0.46 20.44 -12.50
N ASP A 896 1.25 19.68 -11.74
CA ASP A 896 0.87 18.42 -11.08
C ASP A 896 1.79 18.17 -9.86
N LEU A 897 1.53 17.10 -9.09
CA LEU A 897 2.32 16.67 -7.93
C LEU A 897 2.95 15.28 -8.14
N PRO A 898 4.10 14.96 -7.50
CA PRO A 898 4.77 13.68 -7.69
C PRO A 898 4.01 12.60 -6.92
N LYS A 899 3.14 11.88 -7.63
CA LYS A 899 2.19 10.91 -7.07
C LYS A 899 2.58 9.48 -7.46
N THR A 900 2.24 8.50 -6.62
CA THR A 900 2.36 7.09 -7.02
C THR A 900 1.35 6.75 -8.11
N ARG A 901 1.53 5.62 -8.81
CA ARG A 901 0.47 5.01 -9.66
C ARG A 901 -0.77 4.50 -8.89
N SER A 902 -0.81 4.69 -7.57
CA SER A 902 -1.98 4.54 -6.68
C SER A 902 -2.52 5.88 -6.16
N GLY A 903 -1.96 7.01 -6.61
CA GLY A 903 -2.43 8.37 -6.33
C GLY A 903 -1.71 9.10 -5.20
N LYS A 904 -1.20 8.38 -4.20
CA LYS A 904 -0.57 8.96 -3.00
C LYS A 904 0.58 9.92 -3.34
N ILE A 905 0.53 11.13 -2.79
CA ILE A 905 1.58 12.15 -2.94
C ILE A 905 2.88 11.68 -2.26
N ILE A 906 3.99 11.70 -3.00
CA ILE A 906 5.30 11.26 -2.54
C ILE A 906 6.06 12.47 -1.94
N ARG A 907 5.60 12.94 -0.77
CA ARG A 907 6.21 14.09 -0.04
C ARG A 907 7.72 13.94 0.22
N ARG A 908 8.25 12.70 0.16
CA ARG A 908 9.69 12.41 0.22
C ARG A 908 10.49 13.09 -0.91
N ILE A 909 9.95 13.16 -2.13
CA ILE A 909 10.59 13.84 -3.27
C ILE A 909 10.54 15.36 -3.07
N LEU A 910 9.37 15.89 -2.67
CA LEU A 910 9.19 17.31 -2.36
C LEU A 910 10.13 17.79 -1.24
N ARG A 911 10.35 16.98 -0.20
CA ARG A 911 11.34 17.24 0.86
C ARG A 911 12.79 17.21 0.35
N ALA A 912 13.14 16.27 -0.52
CA ALA A 912 14.48 16.22 -1.12
C ALA A 912 14.77 17.51 -1.92
N ILE A 913 13.80 17.95 -2.74
CA ILE A 913 13.85 19.23 -3.46
C ILE A 913 13.97 20.42 -2.48
N ALA A 914 13.16 20.45 -1.42
CA ALA A 914 13.17 21.52 -0.42
C ALA A 914 14.51 21.67 0.32
N ILE A 915 15.23 20.55 0.51
CA ILE A 915 16.55 20.48 1.16
C ILE A 915 17.70 20.69 0.15
N GLY A 916 17.44 20.57 -1.16
CA GLY A 916 18.45 20.69 -2.22
C GLY A 916 19.14 19.38 -2.60
N LEU A 917 18.60 18.22 -2.18
CA LEU A 917 19.13 16.90 -2.52
C LEU A 917 18.68 16.49 -3.94
N ASN A 918 19.64 16.06 -4.76
CA ASN A 918 19.37 15.47 -6.08
C ASN A 918 19.11 13.94 -6.03
N ASP A 919 19.44 13.26 -4.92
CA ASP A 919 19.04 11.87 -4.71
C ASP A 919 17.59 11.78 -4.24
N TYR A 920 16.72 11.32 -5.13
CA TYR A 920 15.31 11.08 -4.87
C TYR A 920 15.01 9.63 -4.48
N GLY A 921 16.00 8.75 -4.29
CA GLY A 921 15.83 7.34 -3.95
C GLY A 921 14.96 6.56 -4.97
N ASP A 922 14.25 5.52 -4.52
CA ASP A 922 13.31 4.79 -5.39
C ASP A 922 12.12 5.68 -5.78
N ILE A 923 12.18 6.20 -7.01
CA ILE A 923 11.14 6.95 -7.71
C ILE A 923 10.27 6.08 -8.62
N SER A 924 10.51 4.77 -8.74
CA SER A 924 9.86 3.92 -9.76
C SER A 924 8.33 3.77 -9.60
N THR A 925 7.80 4.13 -8.43
CA THR A 925 6.35 4.16 -8.17
C THR A 925 5.65 5.39 -8.75
N VAL A 926 6.39 6.42 -9.18
CA VAL A 926 5.89 7.69 -9.71
C VAL A 926 5.05 7.45 -10.99
N SER A 927 3.95 8.21 -11.13
CA SER A 927 3.08 8.22 -12.31
C SER A 927 3.67 9.04 -13.47
N ASN A 928 4.14 10.25 -13.18
CA ASN A 928 4.73 11.22 -14.10
C ASN A 928 6.07 11.71 -13.55
N TYR A 929 7.17 11.49 -14.27
CA TYR A 929 8.53 11.79 -13.81
C TYR A 929 8.93 13.24 -14.09
N ASP A 930 8.51 13.74 -15.24
CA ASP A 930 8.84 15.06 -15.81
C ASP A 930 8.44 16.21 -14.86
N VAL A 931 7.41 15.98 -14.05
CA VAL A 931 6.94 16.92 -13.03
C VAL A 931 7.99 17.23 -11.95
N ILE A 932 8.91 16.30 -11.66
CA ILE A 932 9.91 16.45 -10.59
C ILE A 932 10.87 17.60 -10.88
N GLU A 933 11.28 17.74 -12.13
CA GLU A 933 12.19 18.82 -12.58
C GLU A 933 11.47 20.17 -12.65
N ILE A 934 10.23 20.20 -13.15
CA ILE A 934 9.38 21.41 -13.15
C ILE A 934 9.18 21.94 -11.72
N ILE A 935 8.90 21.05 -10.77
CA ILE A 935 8.73 21.38 -9.35
C ILE A 935 10.03 21.92 -8.74
N LYS A 936 11.18 21.31 -9.05
CA LYS A 936 12.50 21.78 -8.59
C LYS A 936 12.77 23.21 -9.08
N ASN A 937 12.56 23.47 -10.36
CA ASN A 937 12.82 24.77 -10.97
C ASN A 937 11.87 25.85 -10.40
N LYS A 938 10.57 25.55 -10.29
CA LYS A 938 9.60 26.46 -9.66
C LYS A 938 9.88 26.73 -8.17
N PHE A 939 10.45 25.78 -7.44
CA PHE A 939 10.89 26.01 -6.06
C PHE A 939 12.09 26.96 -5.97
N MET A 940 13.10 26.79 -6.82
CA MET A 940 14.28 27.68 -6.85
C MET A 940 13.86 29.13 -7.16
N GLU A 941 13.10 29.32 -8.24
CA GLU A 941 12.50 30.60 -8.64
C GLU A 941 11.73 31.27 -7.48
N SER A 942 10.86 30.51 -6.81
CA SER A 942 10.04 31.02 -5.70
C SER A 942 10.83 31.30 -4.42
N LYS A 943 11.99 30.64 -4.23
CA LYS A 943 12.89 30.81 -3.10
C LYS A 943 13.78 32.05 -3.29
N GLU A 944 14.35 32.21 -4.49
CA GLU A 944 15.13 33.38 -4.90
C GLU A 944 14.27 34.67 -4.83
N LYS A 945 13.05 34.61 -5.37
CA LYS A 945 12.08 35.73 -5.32
C LYS A 945 11.67 36.13 -3.89
N ARG A 946 11.86 35.25 -2.89
CA ARG A 946 11.54 35.54 -1.47
C ARG A 946 12.75 35.95 -0.62
N TYR A 947 13.94 35.42 -0.90
CA TYR A 947 15.12 35.57 -0.04
C TYR A 947 16.32 36.26 -0.72
N GLY A 948 16.20 36.63 -2.00
CA GLY A 948 17.29 37.13 -2.82
C GLY A 948 18.17 36.01 -3.38
N VAL A 949 19.11 36.40 -4.27
CA VAL A 949 20.17 35.51 -4.73
C VAL A 949 21.11 35.24 -3.56
N ALA A 950 21.41 33.97 -3.28
CA ALA A 950 22.44 33.60 -2.33
C ALA A 950 23.82 33.72 -3.01
N SER A 951 24.58 34.74 -2.62
CA SER A 951 26.01 34.92 -2.92
C SER A 951 26.88 33.96 -2.10
#